data_AF-A0A7D5QDE2-F1
#
_entry.id   AF-A0A7D5QDE2-F1
#
_cell.length_a   1.000
_cell.length_b   1.000
_cell.length_c   1.000
_cell.angle_alpha   90.00
_cell.angle_beta   90.00
_cell.angle_gamma   90.00
#
_symmetry.space_group_name_H-M   'P 1'
#
loop_
_entity.id
_entity.type
_entity.pdbx_description
1 polymer ?
#
loop_
_entity_poly.entity_id
_entity_poly.type
_entity_poly.pdbx_seq_one_letter_code
_entity_poly.pdbx_strand_id
1 'polypeptide(L)'
;MSVRTPIEGLASIENGGDVIDYLLNSEGLNYSTFVEVPSGIKRNQGRNDWYEAHLVDENGDGIIRYIELEASGDSPTFSDLKRHLKRHGSPVNELFTVIAYRKSDEGPLTSPLNDDLTFLYIEEQFSSEDVEVTFDLNYFTVKRFGVEPAYLDYLDDLSVDSGQGRTSLEGDVEDVFSIREVTRNFYQDFGEIFREDLQDAIHGLKEPEENLNAYTRTVVNRVLFLLFIEEKGWLDGDVDYVENKYEEVAKEDDLHVYDDLFEPLFFEALSEEGTTESDRLGQIPFLNGGLFERKDIEEDVEIDEEFFDKLLSPEDGDDGEPEGFLRRYKISLRESNPSEQELVVDPEFIGRIFEMFMQEDERSEVGAFYTPKPITAYMTKNALKQHLLGQTDISHEEAVSLVSDHTAPDSLTEDQIEDVNNALRSATVLDPAVGSGAFIIAMLEELVAVSEALDDSTGDGRSRFQLKEEFIADTLYGVDIDAGGIELCKFRVWLHLMQDLDVDHDEFLDSNEEFALPNLGFKFFVGNSLVGEHDPTNVDAQQATLTGGLDSTLEEIHEVRTQYQTAHGDEKDRLAERLEELTDELDTQLAVEKSSWMTEVVEETDETFAWTLNIPEVILDGGFDIVIGNPPYEGQSQQDYIGELARFYDKKYDFYKTIPRMRHDLYQKFNIRGWELTRKGGVLSYITSNTFYTIGSKQTTRQLLQRNQLLDLLRANSDTFEATVEPAIFALQKRDPDPAHKFNYIDASETEIQEYRSFVRELDTSESDAERVAPLDLHDSSRGYRVQLQVYKDTLRSAFFEPTETNMRLHDQFMSRIKSLAEEWESELQDVTTLKHNAEKITQNHTSQLDTGDVSILGLLTLGGQGMTTDKNAKYMAFLEGTEEAEELADRNPDFKLNERNENEYKYLDKVITKDRVADPSNLTSEEQLNGIDSSKTATWVPIEKGFRQSDLYYKPQVEYINWSKDSLQEIQSHRNGILKNIDYYFEPGVFLSIGGFANLKARYTNNRAIDHTGNIFAPTILQKLSVKYLIGILNSEVPIHITENFINSTGLETADLRLIPIPIPTEEQRESVEMLVDRAIESQRGNRSESLESIQVEVEEIVEQIYQVDLDE
;
A
#
# COMPACT_ATOMS: atom_id res chain seq x y z
N MET A 1 22.32 40.83 17.02
CA MET A 1 23.44 40.56 17.96
C MET A 1 23.17 39.20 18.56
N SER A 2 24.14 38.27 18.57
CA SER A 2 23.97 36.93 19.16
C SER A 2 24.59 36.89 20.55
N VAL A 3 23.81 36.46 21.56
CA VAL A 3 24.25 36.24 22.94
C VAL A 3 24.04 34.77 23.28
N ARG A 4 25.08 34.10 23.78
CA ARG A 4 24.99 32.74 24.33
C ARG A 4 24.84 32.83 25.84
N THR A 5 23.73 32.34 26.36
CA THR A 5 23.42 32.35 27.79
C THR A 5 23.37 30.90 28.29
N PRO A 6 24.32 30.47 29.15
CA PRO A 6 24.20 29.18 29.83
C PRO A 6 23.05 29.25 30.83
N ILE A 7 22.14 28.27 30.81
CA ILE A 7 21.02 28.23 31.75
C ILE A 7 21.48 27.57 33.07
N GLU A 8 21.62 28.36 34.14
CA GLU A 8 21.84 27.82 35.49
C GLU A 8 20.54 27.14 35.98
N GLY A 9 20.52 25.81 36.07
CA GLY A 9 19.37 25.05 36.57
C GLY A 9 18.82 23.95 35.66
N LEU A 10 19.40 23.73 34.46
CA LEU A 10 19.01 22.64 33.55
C LEU A 10 19.16 21.23 34.16
N ALA A 11 19.97 21.06 35.20
CA ALA A 11 20.09 19.77 35.90
C ALA A 11 18.81 19.30 36.63
N SER A 12 17.75 20.13 36.66
CA SER A 12 16.43 19.80 37.24
C SER A 12 15.28 19.83 36.23
N ILE A 13 15.57 19.97 34.94
CA ILE A 13 14.60 19.88 33.84
C ILE A 13 14.64 18.42 33.37
N GLU A 14 13.52 17.72 33.50
CA GLU A 14 13.42 16.29 33.21
C GLU A 14 12.91 16.05 31.78
N ASN A 15 12.14 16.97 31.17
CA ASN A 15 11.50 16.78 29.86
C ASN A 15 11.28 18.06 29.01
N GLY A 16 10.71 17.90 27.80
CA GLY A 16 10.42 19.03 26.88
C GLY A 16 9.36 20.00 27.41
N GLY A 17 8.36 19.49 28.12
CA GLY A 17 7.37 20.29 28.86
C GLY A 17 8.01 21.20 29.92
N ASP A 18 8.98 20.70 30.69
CA ASP A 18 9.73 21.49 31.68
C ASP A 18 10.52 22.65 31.03
N VAL A 19 10.99 22.46 29.80
CA VAL A 19 11.67 23.51 29.01
C VAL A 19 10.67 24.59 28.61
N ILE A 20 9.46 24.21 28.20
CA ILE A 20 8.40 25.14 27.80
C ILE A 20 7.80 25.85 29.01
N ASP A 21 7.58 25.18 30.14
CA ASP A 21 7.19 25.77 31.42
C ASP A 21 8.27 26.72 31.97
N TYR A 22 9.56 26.42 31.73
CA TYR A 22 10.65 27.32 32.06
C TYR A 22 10.62 28.59 31.19
N LEU A 23 10.25 28.45 29.91
CA LEU A 23 10.07 29.56 28.99
C LEU A 23 8.79 30.37 29.30
N LEU A 24 7.69 29.70 29.64
CA LEU A 24 6.33 30.20 29.85
C LEU A 24 5.95 30.06 31.34
N ASN A 25 6.08 31.12 32.13
CA ASN A 25 5.57 31.10 33.50
C ASN A 25 4.08 31.46 33.55
N SER A 26 3.46 31.44 34.74
CA SER A 26 2.06 31.86 34.94
C SER A 26 1.73 33.34 34.63
N GLU A 27 2.74 34.12 34.22
CA GLU A 27 2.65 35.49 33.68
C GLU A 27 3.19 35.60 32.22
N GLY A 28 3.47 34.48 31.53
CA GLY A 28 3.99 34.37 30.16
C GLY A 28 5.53 34.24 30.05
N LEU A 29 6.11 34.62 28.89
CA LEU A 29 7.55 34.49 28.60
C LEU A 29 8.46 35.13 29.67
N ASN A 30 9.35 34.36 30.31
CA ASN A 30 10.27 34.81 31.37
C ASN A 30 11.52 35.55 30.84
N TYR A 31 11.27 36.56 30.00
CA TYR A 31 12.26 37.32 29.25
C TYR A 31 13.40 37.91 30.10
N SER A 32 13.12 38.32 31.34
CA SER A 32 14.10 38.92 32.25
C SER A 32 15.23 37.97 32.69
N THR A 33 15.06 36.66 32.48
CA THR A 33 16.02 35.64 32.92
C THR A 33 17.01 35.28 31.81
N PHE A 34 16.64 35.49 30.54
CA PHE A 34 17.42 35.04 29.39
C PHE A 34 18.44 36.07 28.86
N VAL A 35 18.28 37.35 29.19
CA VAL A 35 19.12 38.43 28.66
C VAL A 35 19.66 39.33 29.77
N GLU A 36 20.84 39.02 30.33
CA GLU A 36 21.63 40.03 31.03
C GLU A 36 22.20 41.02 30.00
N VAL A 37 21.61 42.22 29.91
CA VAL A 37 22.15 43.28 29.05
C VAL A 37 23.47 43.79 29.66
N PRO A 38 24.63 43.63 28.99
CA PRO A 38 25.89 44.10 29.53
C PRO A 38 25.84 45.62 29.77
N SER A 39 26.29 46.05 30.95
CA SER A 39 26.34 47.46 31.31
C SER A 39 27.27 48.25 30.37
N GLY A 40 26.69 48.90 29.35
CA GLY A 40 27.44 49.70 28.37
C GLY A 40 26.79 49.87 26.99
N ILE A 41 25.75 49.10 26.67
CA ILE A 41 25.04 49.23 25.38
C ILE A 41 24.12 50.45 25.41
N LYS A 42 24.35 51.42 24.51
CA LYS A 42 23.47 52.57 24.34
C LYS A 42 22.25 52.15 23.51
N ARG A 43 21.07 52.18 24.13
CA ARG A 43 19.77 52.06 23.46
C ARG A 43 19.59 53.22 22.45
N ASN A 44 19.09 52.91 21.26
CA ASN A 44 18.87 53.76 20.08
C ASN A 44 20.09 54.01 19.18
N GLN A 45 20.29 53.15 18.17
CA GLN A 45 20.62 53.52 16.78
C GLN A 45 20.75 52.28 15.87
N GLY A 46 19.71 51.94 15.11
CA GLY A 46 19.75 50.93 14.04
C GLY A 46 18.35 50.67 13.47
N ARG A 47 18.22 50.54 12.14
CA ARG A 47 17.00 50.12 11.42
C ARG A 47 17.19 48.63 11.11
N ASN A 48 16.23 47.78 11.50
CA ASN A 48 16.18 46.32 11.30
C ASN A 48 17.29 45.52 12.01
N ASP A 49 17.46 45.72 13.32
CA ASP A 49 18.34 44.85 14.11
C ASP A 49 17.55 43.65 14.66
N TRP A 50 17.90 42.44 14.19
CA TRP A 50 17.42 41.16 14.73
C TRP A 50 18.12 40.88 16.07
N TYR A 51 17.35 40.44 17.06
CA TYR A 51 17.87 40.07 18.38
C TYR A 51 17.77 38.57 18.52
N GLU A 52 18.91 37.96 18.81
CA GLU A 52 19.08 36.52 18.80
C GLU A 52 19.76 36.10 20.11
N ALA A 53 19.14 35.17 20.81
CA ALA A 53 19.69 34.55 22.01
C ALA A 53 19.75 33.03 21.80
N HIS A 54 20.90 32.44 22.11
CA HIS A 54 21.07 30.99 22.09
C HIS A 54 21.17 30.51 23.52
N LEU A 55 20.27 29.60 23.87
CA LEU A 55 20.26 28.91 25.14
C LEU A 55 21.04 27.61 24.97
N VAL A 56 22.08 27.46 25.80
CA VAL A 56 23.01 26.34 25.71
C VAL A 56 23.04 25.56 27.01
N ASP A 57 23.29 24.26 26.91
CA ASP A 57 23.46 23.36 28.06
C ASP A 57 24.79 23.60 28.81
N GLU A 58 25.08 22.79 29.83
CA GLU A 58 26.33 22.87 30.61
C GLU A 58 27.60 22.54 29.78
N ASN A 59 27.45 21.84 28.66
CA ASN A 59 28.53 21.47 27.73
C ASN A 59 28.75 22.50 26.61
N GLY A 60 27.81 23.43 26.44
CA GLY A 60 27.84 24.49 25.43
C GLY A 60 27.12 24.14 24.13
N ASP A 61 26.33 23.07 24.11
CA ASP A 61 25.50 22.63 22.98
C ASP A 61 24.17 23.38 22.98
N GLY A 62 23.67 23.72 21.79
CA GLY A 62 22.48 24.56 21.62
C GLY A 62 21.19 23.80 21.95
N ILE A 63 20.34 24.34 22.81
CA ILE A 63 19.02 23.76 23.11
C ILE A 63 17.94 24.54 22.36
N ILE A 64 17.88 25.86 22.59
CA ILE A 64 16.86 26.73 21.98
C ILE A 64 17.51 27.96 21.37
N ARG A 65 17.03 28.31 20.19
CA ARG A 65 17.36 29.57 19.52
C ARG A 65 16.17 30.52 19.61
N TYR A 66 16.32 31.66 20.27
CA TYR A 66 15.24 32.66 20.38
C TYR A 66 15.51 33.86 19.48
N ILE A 67 14.51 34.29 18.70
CA ILE A 67 14.59 35.38 17.72
C ILE A 67 13.45 36.38 17.96
N GLU A 68 13.79 37.68 18.12
CA GLU A 68 12.80 38.76 18.30
C GLU A 68 12.71 39.68 17.06
N LEU A 69 11.50 39.83 16.51
CA LEU A 69 11.18 40.56 15.27
C LEU A 69 10.33 41.83 15.49
N GLU A 70 10.40 42.77 14.55
CA GLU A 70 9.52 43.95 14.52
C GLU A 70 8.17 43.57 13.91
N ALA A 71 7.05 43.92 14.55
CA ALA A 71 5.73 43.78 13.92
C ALA A 71 5.57 44.87 12.86
N SER A 72 5.90 44.56 11.60
CA SER A 72 5.21 45.19 10.48
C SER A 72 3.76 44.70 10.50
N GLY A 73 2.80 45.54 10.10
CA GLY A 73 1.35 45.23 10.16
C GLY A 73 0.88 44.02 9.34
N ASP A 74 1.78 43.33 8.66
CA ASP A 74 1.64 41.98 8.14
C ASP A 74 2.82 41.19 8.71
N SER A 75 2.59 39.98 9.25
CA SER A 75 3.63 39.05 9.68
C SER A 75 4.78 39.08 8.69
N PRO A 76 6.04 39.30 9.08
CA PRO A 76 7.15 39.29 8.13
C PRO A 76 7.10 37.95 7.40
N THR A 77 6.87 38.00 6.08
CA THR A 77 6.73 36.80 5.25
C THR A 77 7.86 35.84 5.60
N PHE A 78 7.58 34.55 5.83
CA PHE A 78 8.57 33.51 6.12
C PHE A 78 9.78 33.55 5.16
N SER A 79 9.57 34.09 3.96
CA SER A 79 10.57 34.52 2.98
C SER A 79 11.73 35.39 3.54
N ASP A 80 11.46 36.33 4.44
CA ASP A 80 12.48 37.19 5.09
C ASP A 80 13.25 36.44 6.19
N LEU A 81 12.59 35.53 6.91
CA LEU A 81 13.21 34.61 7.87
C LEU A 81 14.12 33.61 7.16
N LYS A 82 13.64 32.92 6.12
CA LYS A 82 14.44 32.05 5.24
C LYS A 82 15.65 32.81 4.67
N ARG A 83 15.47 34.05 4.22
CA ARG A 83 16.57 34.91 3.72
C ARG A 83 17.57 35.31 4.81
N HIS A 84 17.12 35.48 6.06
CA HIS A 84 17.98 35.76 7.20
C HIS A 84 18.81 34.54 7.59
N LEU A 85 18.18 33.36 7.73
CA LEU A 85 18.83 32.08 7.98
C LEU A 85 19.90 31.78 6.90
N LYS A 86 19.53 31.95 5.62
CA LYS A 86 20.42 31.81 4.45
C LYS A 86 21.58 32.83 4.42
N ARG A 87 21.42 34.03 5.02
CA ARG A 87 22.48 35.07 5.07
C ARG A 87 23.42 34.97 6.25
N HIS A 88 22.94 34.52 7.40
CA HIS A 88 23.68 34.60 8.66
C HIS A 88 24.27 33.27 9.14
N GLY A 89 23.93 32.14 8.52
CA GLY A 89 24.75 30.92 8.53
C GLY A 89 25.32 30.51 9.88
N SER A 90 24.52 30.54 10.94
CA SER A 90 24.84 29.72 12.11
C SER A 90 24.42 28.29 11.76
N PRO A 91 25.28 27.27 11.97
CA PRO A 91 24.80 25.90 11.93
C PRO A 91 23.68 25.78 12.98
N VAL A 92 22.51 25.35 12.55
CA VAL A 92 21.38 25.08 13.46
C VAL A 92 21.79 23.87 14.27
N ASN A 93 22.29 24.12 15.47
CA ASN A 93 22.72 23.06 16.40
C ASN A 93 21.85 23.13 17.67
N GLU A 94 20.69 23.77 17.55
CA GLU A 94 19.64 23.88 18.55
C GLU A 94 18.50 22.91 18.21
N LEU A 95 17.85 22.36 19.22
CA LEU A 95 16.76 21.39 19.03
C LEU A 95 15.53 22.06 18.40
N PHE A 96 15.25 23.32 18.70
CA PHE A 96 14.21 24.11 18.01
C PHE A 96 14.41 25.63 18.22
N THR A 97 13.70 26.44 17.44
CA THR A 97 13.76 27.90 17.41
C THR A 97 12.45 28.51 17.91
N VAL A 98 12.49 29.58 18.69
CA VAL A 98 11.31 30.34 19.15
C VAL A 98 11.37 31.76 18.60
N ILE A 99 10.30 32.21 17.96
CA ILE A 99 10.17 33.52 17.34
C ILE A 99 9.09 34.33 18.07
N ALA A 100 9.42 35.58 18.42
CA ALA A 100 8.50 36.50 19.05
C ALA A 100 8.45 37.86 18.34
N TYR A 101 7.28 38.47 18.28
CA TYR A 101 7.06 39.76 17.60
C TYR A 101 6.95 40.92 18.59
N ARG A 102 7.38 42.14 18.23
CA ARG A 102 7.25 43.35 19.05
C ARG A 102 6.00 44.16 18.70
N LYS A 103 5.19 44.61 19.66
CA LYS A 103 4.03 45.51 19.43
C LYS A 103 4.41 46.94 19.01
N SER A 104 5.68 47.37 19.09
CA SER A 104 6.10 48.74 18.70
C SER A 104 7.59 48.89 18.30
N ASP A 105 7.89 49.97 17.57
CA ASP A 105 9.23 50.36 17.09
C ASP A 105 10.18 50.94 18.17
N GLU A 106 9.82 50.97 19.46
CA GLU A 106 10.64 51.58 20.53
C GLU A 106 11.92 50.80 20.88
N GLY A 107 12.39 49.95 19.97
CA GLY A 107 13.58 49.14 20.13
C GLY A 107 13.32 47.86 20.94
N PRO A 108 14.18 46.85 20.75
CA PRO A 108 14.10 45.57 21.42
C PRO A 108 14.54 45.67 22.88
N LEU A 109 13.97 44.80 23.71
CA LEU A 109 14.10 44.79 25.19
C LEU A 109 13.39 45.95 25.92
N THR A 110 12.55 46.74 25.25
CA THR A 110 11.72 47.79 25.88
C THR A 110 10.26 47.85 25.44
N SER A 111 9.89 47.19 24.34
CA SER A 111 8.51 47.14 23.85
C SER A 111 7.79 45.89 24.37
N PRO A 112 6.47 45.94 24.65
CA PRO A 112 5.69 44.73 24.89
C PRO A 112 5.70 43.84 23.64
N LEU A 113 5.85 42.52 23.83
CA LEU A 113 5.76 41.54 22.76
C LEU A 113 4.30 41.39 22.30
N ASN A 114 4.12 40.91 21.08
CA ASN A 114 2.86 40.34 20.64
C ASN A 114 2.51 39.16 21.55
N ASP A 115 1.23 38.84 21.59
CA ASP A 115 0.77 37.71 22.38
C ASP A 115 1.13 36.39 21.70
N ASP A 116 1.50 36.34 20.42
CA ASP A 116 1.86 35.10 19.72
C ASP A 116 3.36 34.76 19.75
N LEU A 117 3.68 33.48 19.94
CA LEU A 117 5.03 32.91 19.93
C LEU A 117 5.10 31.72 18.99
N THR A 118 6.01 31.75 18.02
CA THR A 118 6.15 30.68 17.02
C THR A 118 7.33 29.78 17.37
N PHE A 119 7.09 28.49 17.60
CA PHE A 119 8.11 27.45 17.80
C PHE A 119 8.39 26.78 16.46
N LEU A 120 9.65 26.56 16.12
CA LEU A 120 10.09 26.24 14.76
C LEU A 120 11.25 25.23 14.80
N TYR A 121 11.01 24.03 14.31
CA TYR A 121 12.03 23.04 13.96
C TYR A 121 12.56 23.31 12.55
N ILE A 122 13.87 23.16 12.34
CA ILE A 122 14.53 23.46 11.06
C ILE A 122 15.27 22.22 10.60
N GLU A 123 14.81 21.63 9.51
CA GLU A 123 15.53 20.54 8.83
C GLU A 123 16.38 21.12 7.71
N GLU A 124 17.70 20.83 7.76
CA GLU A 124 18.63 21.19 6.68
C GLU A 124 18.58 20.14 5.57
N GLN A 125 18.15 20.55 4.36
CA GLN A 125 18.35 19.74 3.17
C GLN A 125 19.64 20.15 2.44
N PHE A 126 20.49 19.16 2.20
CA PHE A 126 21.67 19.32 1.35
C PHE A 126 21.34 18.95 -0.08
N SER A 127 21.19 19.95 -0.97
CA SER A 127 21.25 19.71 -2.42
C SER A 127 22.69 19.43 -2.84
N SER A 128 22.91 18.30 -3.53
CA SER A 128 24.23 17.89 -4.04
C SER A 128 24.63 18.60 -5.34
N GLU A 129 23.70 19.30 -6.02
CA GLU A 129 23.95 19.88 -7.35
C GLU A 129 23.80 21.40 -7.47
N ASP A 130 23.31 22.11 -6.45
CA ASP A 130 23.33 23.57 -6.42
C ASP A 130 23.77 24.11 -5.05
N VAL A 131 24.49 25.24 -5.04
CA VAL A 131 25.06 25.91 -3.85
C VAL A 131 23.96 26.51 -2.94
N GLU A 132 22.71 26.06 -3.06
CA GLU A 132 21.58 26.51 -2.26
C GLU A 132 21.19 25.46 -1.22
N VAL A 133 21.46 25.76 0.05
CA VAL A 133 20.84 25.07 1.19
C VAL A 133 19.36 25.46 1.22
N THR A 134 18.47 24.47 1.09
CA THR A 134 17.03 24.59 1.33
C THR A 134 16.72 24.14 2.75
N PHE A 135 15.75 24.80 3.38
CA PHE A 135 15.34 24.49 4.75
C PHE A 135 13.85 24.19 4.74
N ASP A 136 13.49 23.02 5.29
CA ASP A 136 12.13 22.71 5.68
C ASP A 136 11.91 23.21 7.10
N LEU A 137 10.74 23.83 7.32
CA LEU A 137 10.41 24.53 8.55
C LEU A 137 9.11 23.92 9.08
N ASN A 138 9.20 23.15 10.17
CA ASN A 138 8.02 22.67 10.88
C ASN A 138 7.80 23.62 12.07
N TYR A 139 6.61 24.19 12.23
CA TYR A 139 6.39 25.18 13.29
C TYR A 139 4.95 25.20 13.80
N PHE A 140 4.79 25.60 15.06
CA PHE A 140 3.49 25.89 15.67
C PHE A 140 3.51 27.27 16.34
N THR A 141 2.35 27.90 16.56
CA THR A 141 2.26 29.22 17.20
C THR A 141 1.34 29.22 18.41
N VAL A 142 1.86 29.64 19.56
CA VAL A 142 1.16 29.66 20.85
C VAL A 142 0.89 31.08 21.31
N LYS A 143 -0.30 31.33 21.86
CA LYS A 143 -0.61 32.58 22.57
C LYS A 143 0.03 32.57 23.97
N ARG A 144 0.89 33.55 24.24
CA ARG A 144 1.59 33.86 25.50
C ARG A 144 0.65 33.97 26.71
N PHE A 145 -0.62 34.29 26.49
CA PHE A 145 -1.66 34.33 27.52
C PHE A 145 -2.83 33.48 27.07
N GLY A 146 -3.15 32.43 27.83
CA GLY A 146 -4.20 31.48 27.46
C GLY A 146 -3.75 30.52 26.38
N VAL A 147 -2.78 29.66 26.71
CA VAL A 147 -2.44 28.50 25.88
C VAL A 147 -3.67 27.59 25.87
N GLU A 148 -4.16 27.25 24.68
CA GLU A 148 -5.26 26.29 24.52
C GLU A 148 -4.81 24.90 25.02
N PRO A 149 -5.62 24.19 25.82
CA PRO A 149 -5.25 22.91 26.43
C PRO A 149 -4.74 21.86 25.43
N ALA A 150 -5.31 21.81 24.23
CA ALA A 150 -4.83 20.94 23.15
C ALA A 150 -3.31 21.05 22.91
N TYR A 151 -2.73 22.25 22.92
CA TYR A 151 -1.28 22.43 22.74
C TYR A 151 -0.47 22.01 23.97
N LEU A 152 -1.06 22.01 25.17
CA LEU A 152 -0.39 21.54 26.38
C LEU A 152 -0.28 20.01 26.37
N ASP A 153 -1.30 19.31 25.89
CA ASP A 153 -1.28 17.84 25.78
C ASP A 153 -0.21 17.36 24.77
N TYR A 154 -0.07 18.00 23.60
CA TYR A 154 1.00 17.69 22.63
C TYR A 154 2.41 17.92 23.19
N LEU A 155 2.56 18.87 24.10
CA LEU A 155 3.83 19.21 24.73
C LEU A 155 4.12 18.36 25.97
N ASP A 156 3.09 17.81 26.61
CA ASP A 156 3.20 16.88 27.74
C ASP A 156 3.67 15.49 27.28
N ASP A 157 3.43 15.11 26.03
CA ASP A 157 3.92 13.87 25.41
C ASP A 157 5.44 13.83 25.19
N LEU A 158 6.15 14.98 25.29
CA LEU A 158 7.62 15.08 25.34
C LEU A 158 8.25 14.50 26.63
N SER A 159 7.59 13.57 27.31
CA SER A 159 7.99 13.08 28.64
C SER A 159 9.31 12.27 28.58
N VAL A 160 10.35 12.83 29.17
CA VAL A 160 11.70 12.27 29.19
C VAL A 160 12.11 11.83 30.60
N ASP A 161 12.78 10.69 30.67
CA ASP A 161 13.35 10.12 31.90
C ASP A 161 14.70 10.78 32.24
N SER A 162 15.02 10.90 33.53
CA SER A 162 16.19 11.61 34.12
C SER A 162 17.60 11.07 33.75
N GLY A 163 17.76 10.41 32.60
CA GLY A 163 19.03 9.94 32.04
C GLY A 163 19.11 9.90 30.51
N GLN A 164 18.15 10.49 29.78
CA GLN A 164 18.24 10.56 28.31
C GLN A 164 19.36 11.52 27.84
N GLY A 165 19.98 11.18 26.70
CA GLY A 165 20.97 12.02 26.02
C GLY A 165 20.35 12.82 24.87
N ARG A 166 21.03 13.87 24.40
CA ARG A 166 20.59 14.80 23.35
C ARG A 166 19.95 14.13 22.12
N THR A 167 20.50 13.03 21.61
CA THR A 167 19.99 12.32 20.42
C THR A 167 18.62 11.68 20.65
N SER A 168 18.29 11.30 21.89
CA SER A 168 16.95 10.78 22.23
C SER A 168 15.93 11.92 22.23
N LEU A 169 16.30 13.06 22.81
CA LEU A 169 15.48 14.27 22.86
C LEU A 169 15.28 14.90 21.46
N GLU A 170 16.23 14.71 20.55
CA GLU A 170 16.12 15.10 19.14
C GLU A 170 15.04 14.29 18.43
N GLY A 171 14.99 12.96 18.64
CA GLY A 171 13.91 12.11 18.12
C GLY A 171 12.54 12.43 18.73
N ASP A 172 12.47 12.65 20.04
CA ASP A 172 11.19 13.00 20.70
C ASP A 172 10.66 14.39 20.23
N VAL A 173 11.57 15.33 19.90
CA VAL A 173 11.20 16.61 19.27
C VAL A 173 10.79 16.42 17.81
N GLU A 174 11.47 15.57 17.04
CA GLU A 174 11.03 15.23 15.67
C GLU A 174 9.62 14.62 15.66
N ASP A 175 9.32 13.75 16.63
CA ASP A 175 8.03 13.07 16.77
C ASP A 175 6.89 14.06 17.09
N VAL A 176 7.10 15.02 18.01
CA VAL A 176 6.08 16.03 18.32
C VAL A 176 5.82 17.01 17.18
N PHE A 177 6.83 17.30 16.36
CA PHE A 177 6.65 18.11 15.16
C PHE A 177 6.20 17.27 13.93
N SER A 178 5.88 15.99 14.12
CA SER A 178 5.40 15.07 13.08
C SER A 178 3.87 15.05 12.98
N ILE A 179 3.35 15.26 11.77
CA ILE A 179 1.93 15.35 11.38
C ILE A 179 1.06 14.13 11.79
N ARG A 180 1.68 13.01 12.19
CA ARG A 180 1.06 11.69 12.36
C ARG A 180 0.23 11.50 13.63
N GLU A 181 0.54 12.14 14.77
CA GLU A 181 -0.14 11.85 16.04
C GLU A 181 -1.45 12.65 16.27
N VAL A 182 -1.46 13.95 15.96
CA VAL A 182 -2.67 14.83 15.98
C VAL A 182 -3.82 14.21 15.16
N THR A 183 -3.46 13.72 13.98
CA THR A 183 -4.37 13.15 12.99
C THR A 183 -4.99 11.82 13.48
N ARG A 184 -4.24 11.02 14.23
CA ARG A 184 -4.69 9.72 14.73
C ARG A 184 -5.75 9.84 15.84
N ASN A 185 -5.60 10.82 16.73
CA ASN A 185 -6.55 11.07 17.81
C ASN A 185 -7.86 11.70 17.29
N PHE A 186 -7.78 12.64 16.34
CA PHE A 186 -8.95 13.16 15.60
C PHE A 186 -9.83 12.00 15.10
N TYR A 187 -9.19 11.04 14.44
CA TYR A 187 -9.89 9.90 13.87
C TYR A 187 -10.58 9.10 14.98
N GLN A 188 -9.84 8.60 15.96
CA GLN A 188 -10.43 7.75 16.99
C GLN A 188 -11.67 8.38 17.65
N ASP A 189 -11.60 9.66 18.01
CA ASP A 189 -12.68 10.37 18.69
C ASP A 189 -13.90 10.61 17.78
N PHE A 190 -13.68 11.03 16.53
CA PHE A 190 -14.79 11.29 15.60
C PHE A 190 -15.52 10.00 15.19
N GLY A 191 -14.80 8.89 15.08
CA GLY A 191 -15.37 7.59 14.72
C GLY A 191 -16.29 7.02 15.81
N GLU A 192 -16.06 7.38 17.08
CA GLU A 192 -16.96 7.07 18.19
C GLU A 192 -18.21 7.97 18.14
N ILE A 193 -18.04 9.29 18.04
CA ILE A 193 -19.14 10.27 17.92
C ILE A 193 -20.07 9.92 16.74
N PHE A 194 -19.51 9.54 15.59
CA PHE A 194 -20.28 9.20 14.40
C PHE A 194 -21.18 7.96 14.60
N ARG A 195 -20.70 6.95 15.32
CA ARG A 195 -21.40 5.66 15.48
C ARG A 195 -22.36 5.67 16.66
N GLU A 196 -22.05 6.40 17.73
CA GLU A 196 -22.84 6.40 18.95
C GLU A 196 -23.79 7.59 19.03
N ASP A 197 -23.32 8.81 18.75
CA ASP A 197 -24.13 10.03 18.94
C ASP A 197 -24.91 10.42 17.67
N LEU A 198 -24.22 10.52 16.52
CA LEU A 198 -24.83 11.05 15.29
C LEU A 198 -25.87 10.11 14.67
N GLN A 199 -25.68 8.80 14.77
CA GLN A 199 -26.65 7.83 14.25
C GLN A 199 -27.90 7.74 15.13
N ASP A 200 -27.76 7.85 16.45
CA ASP A 200 -28.87 7.77 17.40
C ASP A 200 -29.80 9.00 17.33
N ALA A 201 -29.28 10.14 16.83
CA ALA A 201 -30.03 11.38 16.64
C ALA A 201 -30.91 11.44 15.38
N ILE A 202 -30.88 10.42 14.50
CA ILE A 202 -31.64 10.42 13.25
C ILE A 202 -32.85 9.48 13.33
N HIS A 203 -34.04 10.01 13.03
CA HIS A 203 -35.31 9.30 13.11
C HIS A 203 -36.11 9.40 11.80
N GLY A 204 -37.10 8.51 11.62
CA GLY A 204 -38.03 8.59 10.48
C GLY A 204 -37.50 8.07 9.13
N LEU A 205 -36.21 7.71 9.04
CA LEU A 205 -35.58 7.19 7.83
C LEU A 205 -36.23 5.88 7.31
N LYS A 206 -36.47 5.81 6.00
CA LYS A 206 -36.96 4.58 5.34
C LYS A 206 -35.86 3.50 5.39
N GLU A 207 -36.21 2.30 5.87
CA GLU A 207 -35.28 1.15 5.98
C GLU A 207 -33.98 1.50 6.73
N PRO A 208 -34.06 1.90 8.00
CA PRO A 208 -32.92 2.45 8.73
C PRO A 208 -31.79 1.46 8.95
N GLU A 209 -32.08 0.15 9.03
CA GLU A 209 -31.04 -0.89 9.15
C GLU A 209 -30.09 -0.92 7.93
N GLU A 210 -30.57 -0.48 6.76
CA GLU A 210 -29.78 -0.44 5.52
C GLU A 210 -29.25 0.97 5.22
N ASN A 211 -30.03 2.01 5.52
CA ASN A 211 -29.76 3.38 5.05
C ASN A 211 -29.14 4.32 6.09
N LEU A 212 -29.22 4.01 7.40
CA LEU A 212 -28.83 4.95 8.46
C LEU A 212 -27.39 5.42 8.33
N ASN A 213 -26.43 4.49 8.22
CA ASN A 213 -25.02 4.84 8.11
C ASN A 213 -24.75 5.75 6.89
N ALA A 214 -25.26 5.39 5.71
CA ALA A 214 -25.08 6.16 4.48
C ALA A 214 -25.72 7.56 4.57
N TYR A 215 -26.88 7.66 5.21
CA TYR A 215 -27.56 8.93 5.42
C TYR A 215 -26.82 9.83 6.42
N THR A 216 -26.39 9.29 7.57
CA THR A 216 -25.54 10.03 8.53
C THR A 216 -24.30 10.58 7.86
N ARG A 217 -23.62 9.77 7.02
CA ARG A 217 -22.47 10.24 6.23
C ARG A 217 -22.83 11.38 5.29
N THR A 218 -23.99 11.30 4.62
CA THR A 218 -24.45 12.33 3.69
C THR A 218 -24.68 13.66 4.43
N VAL A 219 -25.31 13.65 5.60
CA VAL A 219 -25.54 14.85 6.41
C VAL A 219 -24.23 15.45 6.89
N VAL A 220 -23.30 14.63 7.40
CA VAL A 220 -21.96 15.09 7.81
C VAL A 220 -21.20 15.70 6.63
N ASN A 221 -21.24 15.07 5.46
CA ASN A 221 -20.60 15.60 4.25
C ASN A 221 -21.18 16.94 3.82
N ARG A 222 -22.52 17.12 3.93
CA ARG A 222 -23.17 18.41 3.67
C ARG A 222 -22.68 19.49 4.63
N VAL A 223 -22.60 19.20 5.93
CA VAL A 223 -22.08 20.16 6.94
C VAL A 223 -20.62 20.51 6.65
N LEU A 224 -19.77 19.50 6.42
CA LEU A 224 -18.36 19.72 6.05
C LEU A 224 -18.22 20.54 4.78
N PHE A 225 -19.06 20.29 3.76
CA PHE A 225 -19.06 21.09 2.53
C PHE A 225 -19.26 22.57 2.83
N LEU A 226 -20.24 22.90 3.67
CA LEU A 226 -20.53 24.29 4.05
C LEU A 226 -19.33 24.94 4.74
N LEU A 227 -18.72 24.22 5.68
CA LEU A 227 -17.52 24.68 6.41
C LEU A 227 -16.32 24.89 5.48
N PHE A 228 -16.21 24.14 4.38
CA PHE A 228 -15.20 24.40 3.36
C PHE A 228 -15.52 25.68 2.57
N ILE A 229 -16.74 25.80 2.04
CA ILE A 229 -17.08 26.91 1.13
C ILE A 229 -17.30 28.25 1.84
N GLU A 230 -17.61 28.27 3.14
CA GLU A 230 -17.75 29.52 3.89
C GLU A 230 -16.46 30.33 3.93
N GLU A 231 -15.27 29.71 3.83
CA GLU A 231 -13.99 30.41 3.73
C GLU A 231 -13.95 31.39 2.53
N LYS A 232 -14.75 31.13 1.47
CA LYS A 232 -14.88 32.00 0.29
C LYS A 232 -15.81 33.20 0.53
N GLY A 233 -16.53 33.23 1.66
CA GLY A 233 -17.55 34.22 1.97
C GLY A 233 -18.81 34.07 1.12
N TRP A 234 -19.03 32.91 0.51
CA TRP A 234 -20.18 32.68 -0.38
C TRP A 234 -21.50 32.58 0.37
N LEU A 235 -21.49 32.28 1.66
CA LEU A 235 -22.70 32.17 2.47
C LEU A 235 -22.98 33.52 3.16
N ASP A 236 -23.84 34.35 2.57
CA ASP A 236 -24.23 35.69 3.07
C ASP A 236 -23.06 36.66 3.33
N GLY A 237 -21.93 36.50 2.64
CA GLY A 237 -20.72 37.29 2.88
C GLY A 237 -20.01 36.98 4.20
N ASP A 238 -20.43 35.93 4.90
CA ASP A 238 -19.88 35.49 6.19
C ASP A 238 -18.89 34.34 6.00
N VAL A 239 -17.72 34.46 6.64
CA VAL A 239 -16.64 33.47 6.57
C VAL A 239 -16.69 32.43 7.69
N ASP A 240 -17.55 32.65 8.68
CA ASP A 240 -17.85 31.74 9.79
C ASP A 240 -19.38 31.48 9.83
N TYR A 241 -20.02 31.42 8.65
CA TYR A 241 -21.48 31.43 8.49
C TYR A 241 -22.16 30.29 9.24
N VAL A 242 -21.66 29.07 9.11
CA VAL A 242 -22.27 27.86 9.70
C VAL A 242 -22.30 27.99 11.22
N GLU A 243 -21.17 28.36 11.82
CA GLU A 243 -21.04 28.55 13.26
C GLU A 243 -21.92 29.69 13.78
N ASN A 244 -21.89 30.84 13.10
CA ASN A 244 -22.66 32.03 13.48
C ASN A 244 -24.17 31.77 13.41
N LYS A 245 -24.63 31.08 12.36
CA LYS A 245 -26.06 30.77 12.17
C LYS A 245 -26.55 29.67 13.08
N TYR A 246 -25.74 28.63 13.30
CA TYR A 246 -26.04 27.62 14.31
C TYR A 246 -26.26 28.27 15.68
N GLU A 247 -25.37 29.16 16.10
CA GLU A 247 -25.50 29.88 17.37
C GLU A 247 -26.70 30.82 17.44
N GLU A 248 -27.05 31.47 16.34
CA GLU A 248 -28.23 32.33 16.27
C GLU A 248 -29.50 31.52 16.54
N VAL A 249 -29.62 30.36 15.88
CA VAL A 249 -30.82 29.50 15.97
C VAL A 249 -30.86 28.72 17.28
N ALA A 250 -29.75 28.14 17.73
CA ALA A 250 -29.68 27.38 18.99
C ALA A 250 -29.99 28.23 20.24
N LYS A 251 -29.85 29.56 20.16
CA LYS A 251 -30.20 30.49 21.26
C LYS A 251 -31.70 30.82 21.33
N GLU A 252 -32.49 30.46 20.31
CA GLU A 252 -33.92 30.74 20.26
C GLU A 252 -34.75 29.50 20.65
N ASP A 253 -35.34 29.51 21.85
CA ASP A 253 -36.14 28.40 22.42
C ASP A 253 -37.33 27.92 21.54
N ASP A 254 -37.73 28.68 20.51
CA ASP A 254 -38.89 28.40 19.65
C ASP A 254 -38.47 27.85 18.26
N LEU A 255 -37.17 27.69 17.98
CA LEU A 255 -36.63 27.21 16.70
C LEU A 255 -35.90 25.86 16.87
N HIS A 256 -35.85 25.07 15.80
CA HIS A 256 -35.14 23.79 15.75
C HIS A 256 -33.97 23.87 14.74
N VAL A 257 -32.76 23.49 15.16
CA VAL A 257 -31.53 23.69 14.35
C VAL A 257 -31.59 23.01 12.98
N TYR A 258 -32.15 21.80 12.89
CA TYR A 258 -32.30 21.14 11.60
C TYR A 258 -33.38 21.82 10.75
N ASP A 259 -34.64 21.74 11.19
CA ASP A 259 -35.83 22.22 10.47
C ASP A 259 -35.79 23.71 10.09
N ASP A 260 -35.21 24.58 10.94
CA ASP A 260 -35.23 26.03 10.73
C ASP A 260 -33.95 26.60 10.10
N LEU A 261 -32.85 25.83 10.03
CA LEU A 261 -31.57 26.24 9.45
C LEU A 261 -31.05 25.25 8.40
N PHE A 262 -30.65 24.03 8.80
CA PHE A 262 -29.96 23.12 7.88
C PHE A 262 -30.86 22.52 6.81
N GLU A 263 -32.10 22.15 7.13
CA GLU A 263 -33.07 21.62 6.16
C GLU A 263 -33.35 22.64 5.03
N PRO A 264 -33.74 23.90 5.31
CA PRO A 264 -33.97 24.89 4.25
C PRO A 264 -32.65 25.31 3.56
N LEU A 265 -31.52 25.31 4.27
CA LEU A 265 -30.22 25.59 3.65
C LEU A 265 -29.83 24.51 2.62
N PHE A 266 -29.95 23.23 2.98
CA PHE A 266 -29.65 22.11 2.09
C PHE A 266 -30.64 22.05 0.93
N PHE A 267 -31.93 21.91 1.23
CA PHE A 267 -32.89 21.49 0.22
C PHE A 267 -33.58 22.63 -0.51
N GLU A 268 -33.47 23.87 -0.03
CA GLU A 268 -34.04 25.04 -0.69
C GLU A 268 -32.93 25.97 -1.22
N ALA A 269 -32.13 26.59 -0.35
CA ALA A 269 -31.20 27.64 -0.76
C ALA A 269 -30.08 27.16 -1.70
N LEU A 270 -29.46 26.02 -1.39
CA LEU A 270 -28.35 25.47 -2.17
C LEU A 270 -28.80 24.60 -3.34
N SER A 271 -30.05 24.11 -3.32
CA SER A 271 -30.57 23.10 -4.25
C SER A 271 -31.67 23.60 -5.20
N GLU A 272 -32.42 24.65 -4.89
CA GLU A 272 -33.50 25.18 -5.75
C GLU A 272 -33.11 26.51 -6.40
N GLU A 273 -33.46 26.69 -7.66
CA GLU A 273 -33.16 27.92 -8.38
C GLU A 273 -34.08 29.07 -7.92
N GLY A 274 -33.52 30.21 -7.54
CA GLY A 274 -34.27 31.43 -7.19
C GLY A 274 -34.65 31.57 -5.71
N THR A 275 -34.16 30.69 -4.84
CA THR A 275 -34.27 30.74 -3.36
C THR A 275 -33.08 31.44 -2.70
N THR A 276 -32.40 32.32 -3.44
CA THR A 276 -31.14 32.94 -3.01
C THR A 276 -31.28 34.00 -1.93
N GLU A 277 -32.50 34.42 -1.58
CA GLU A 277 -32.75 35.42 -0.54
C GLU A 277 -33.77 34.89 0.48
N SER A 278 -33.32 34.76 1.72
CA SER A 278 -34.17 34.39 2.86
C SER A 278 -33.97 35.40 3.98
N ASP A 279 -35.07 35.81 4.64
CA ASP A 279 -35.00 36.67 5.83
C ASP A 279 -34.16 36.03 6.96
N ARG A 280 -33.98 34.70 6.94
CA ARG A 280 -33.27 33.92 7.96
C ARG A 280 -31.89 33.45 7.52
N LEU A 281 -31.79 32.87 6.31
CA LEU A 281 -30.52 32.36 5.76
C LEU A 281 -29.66 33.47 5.14
N GLY A 282 -30.23 34.64 4.84
CA GLY A 282 -29.51 35.70 4.14
C GLY A 282 -29.45 35.44 2.63
N GLN A 283 -28.39 35.93 1.99
CA GLN A 283 -28.14 35.75 0.56
C GLN A 283 -27.24 34.52 0.34
N ILE A 284 -27.78 33.46 -0.28
CA ILE A 284 -27.08 32.18 -0.44
C ILE A 284 -27.08 31.79 -1.93
N PRO A 285 -25.93 31.40 -2.51
CA PRO A 285 -25.86 30.97 -3.90
C PRO A 285 -26.47 29.59 -4.10
N PHE A 286 -26.84 29.30 -5.34
CA PHE A 286 -27.32 27.99 -5.76
C PHE A 286 -26.11 27.18 -6.24
N LEU A 287 -25.93 25.97 -5.72
CA LEU A 287 -24.79 25.13 -6.06
C LEU A 287 -25.19 23.90 -6.87
N ASN A 288 -26.39 23.87 -7.42
CA ASN A 288 -27.03 22.69 -8.00
C ASN A 288 -27.38 21.60 -6.97
N GLY A 289 -28.52 20.95 -7.18
CA GLY A 289 -28.97 19.77 -6.46
C GLY A 289 -28.12 18.54 -6.79
N GLY A 290 -26.82 18.59 -6.52
CA GLY A 290 -25.96 17.42 -6.47
C GLY A 290 -26.00 16.85 -5.05
N LEU A 291 -25.01 17.22 -4.23
CA LEU A 291 -24.92 16.84 -2.81
C LEU A 291 -26.18 17.20 -2.01
N PHE A 292 -26.85 18.29 -2.38
CA PHE A 292 -27.94 18.91 -1.64
C PHE A 292 -29.34 18.56 -2.14
N GLU A 293 -29.44 17.72 -3.18
CA GLU A 293 -30.74 17.25 -3.66
C GLU A 293 -31.44 16.38 -2.62
N ARG A 294 -32.75 16.58 -2.46
CA ARG A 294 -33.56 15.73 -1.59
C ARG A 294 -33.85 14.40 -2.29
N LYS A 295 -33.32 13.32 -1.73
CA LYS A 295 -33.58 11.94 -2.17
C LYS A 295 -34.88 11.42 -1.56
N ASP A 296 -35.51 10.42 -2.19
CA ASP A 296 -36.78 9.80 -1.73
C ASP A 296 -36.73 9.28 -0.29
N ILE A 297 -35.55 8.88 0.19
CA ILE A 297 -35.37 8.39 1.56
C ILE A 297 -35.43 9.51 2.61
N GLU A 298 -35.29 10.78 2.19
CA GLU A 298 -35.14 11.97 3.04
C GLU A 298 -36.47 12.74 3.28
N GLU A 299 -37.60 12.27 2.73
CA GLU A 299 -38.87 13.00 2.78
C GLU A 299 -39.48 13.16 4.19
N ASP A 300 -39.30 12.17 5.07
CA ASP A 300 -39.93 12.09 6.39
C ASP A 300 -38.89 11.95 7.53
N VAL A 301 -37.67 12.45 7.31
CA VAL A 301 -36.55 12.32 8.26
C VAL A 301 -36.55 13.47 9.28
N GLU A 302 -36.45 13.13 10.55
CA GLU A 302 -36.26 14.07 11.67
C GLU A 302 -34.85 13.88 12.22
N ILE A 303 -34.11 14.98 12.47
CA ILE A 303 -32.76 14.94 13.07
C ILE A 303 -32.80 15.75 14.37
N ASP A 304 -32.51 15.11 15.49
CA ASP A 304 -32.48 15.77 16.80
C ASP A 304 -31.35 16.85 16.86
N GLU A 305 -31.56 17.91 17.65
CA GLU A 305 -30.57 19.00 17.85
C GLU A 305 -29.20 18.50 18.31
N GLU A 306 -29.18 17.41 19.10
CA GLU A 306 -27.96 16.76 19.61
C GLU A 306 -26.98 16.40 18.49
N PHE A 307 -27.48 16.08 17.29
CA PHE A 307 -26.63 15.84 16.12
C PHE A 307 -25.71 17.03 15.82
N PHE A 308 -26.28 18.23 15.76
CA PHE A 308 -25.54 19.44 15.41
C PHE A 308 -24.79 20.00 16.60
N ASP A 309 -25.29 19.80 17.83
CA ASP A 309 -24.59 20.18 19.05
C ASP A 309 -23.24 19.46 19.16
N LYS A 310 -23.22 18.15 18.91
CA LYS A 310 -21.97 17.36 18.92
C LYS A 310 -20.96 17.79 17.85
N LEU A 311 -21.41 18.42 16.77
CA LEU A 311 -20.55 18.89 15.70
C LEU A 311 -20.10 20.34 15.89
N LEU A 312 -20.99 21.22 16.34
CA LEU A 312 -20.88 22.68 16.20
C LEU A 312 -21.12 23.47 17.50
N SER A 313 -21.37 22.82 18.64
CA SER A 313 -21.59 23.53 19.91
C SER A 313 -20.39 24.39 20.32
N PRO A 314 -20.59 25.67 20.69
CA PRO A 314 -19.54 26.53 21.24
C PRO A 314 -19.37 26.35 22.75
N GLU A 315 -20.14 25.48 23.42
CA GLU A 315 -20.03 25.28 24.87
C GLU A 315 -18.70 24.58 25.22
N ASP A 316 -18.07 25.00 26.31
CA ASP A 316 -16.84 24.36 26.79
C ASP A 316 -17.17 23.00 27.43
N GLY A 317 -16.50 21.94 26.97
CA GLY A 317 -16.52 20.60 27.55
C GLY A 317 -15.82 20.50 28.91
N ASP A 318 -15.83 19.29 29.49
CA ASP A 318 -15.23 19.01 30.80
C ASP A 318 -13.69 19.21 30.82
N ASP A 319 -13.06 19.16 29.66
CA ASP A 319 -11.64 19.37 29.38
C ASP A 319 -11.29 20.85 29.03
N GLY A 320 -12.29 21.70 28.81
CA GLY A 320 -12.12 23.09 28.42
C GLY A 320 -11.97 23.32 26.91
N GLU A 321 -12.16 22.29 26.08
CA GLU A 321 -12.28 22.39 24.62
C GLU A 321 -13.75 22.58 24.21
N PRO A 322 -14.07 23.15 23.04
CA PRO A 322 -15.44 23.19 22.53
C PRO A 322 -16.06 21.79 22.46
N GLU A 323 -17.30 21.63 22.94
CA GLU A 323 -18.08 20.39 22.83
C GLU A 323 -18.38 20.03 21.36
N GLY A 324 -18.52 21.05 20.51
CA GLY A 324 -18.63 20.88 19.07
C GLY A 324 -17.33 20.35 18.47
N PHE A 325 -17.34 19.09 18.05
CA PHE A 325 -16.16 18.39 17.57
C PHE A 325 -15.43 19.14 16.44
N LEU A 326 -16.17 19.68 15.46
CA LEU A 326 -15.58 20.33 14.28
C LEU A 326 -14.99 21.70 14.61
N ARG A 327 -15.47 22.40 15.65
CA ARG A 327 -14.93 23.69 16.09
C ARG A 327 -13.51 23.61 16.66
N ARG A 328 -13.12 22.41 17.07
CA ARG A 328 -11.75 22.13 17.54
C ARG A 328 -10.74 22.20 16.40
N TYR A 329 -11.21 22.28 15.14
CA TYR A 329 -10.37 22.25 13.96
C TYR A 329 -10.73 23.41 13.02
N LYS A 330 -9.71 23.99 12.39
CA LYS A 330 -9.87 24.94 11.29
C LYS A 330 -10.12 24.16 10.01
N ILE A 331 -11.19 24.45 9.29
CA ILE A 331 -11.47 23.81 7.99
C ILE A 331 -11.00 24.75 6.88
N SER A 332 -10.32 24.22 5.84
CA SER A 332 -9.86 25.05 4.72
C SER A 332 -9.97 24.36 3.37
N LEU A 333 -10.37 25.12 2.36
CA LEU A 333 -10.41 24.67 0.96
C LEU A 333 -9.02 24.57 0.32
N ARG A 334 -7.99 25.15 0.93
CA ARG A 334 -6.63 25.11 0.40
C ARG A 334 -5.90 23.90 0.97
N GLU A 335 -5.28 23.12 0.09
CA GLU A 335 -4.28 22.14 0.51
C GLU A 335 -3.22 22.85 1.35
N SER A 336 -3.06 22.44 2.60
CA SER A 336 -2.03 23.01 3.46
C SER A 336 -0.70 22.30 3.15
N ASN A 337 0.40 23.04 3.07
CA ASN A 337 1.70 22.38 2.97
C ASN A 337 1.94 21.52 4.23
N PRO A 338 2.67 20.40 4.16
CA PRO A 338 3.05 19.62 5.34
C PRO A 338 3.73 20.48 6.42
N SER A 339 4.40 21.55 6.00
CA SER A 339 5.07 22.53 6.85
C SER A 339 4.15 23.63 7.44
N GLU A 340 2.86 23.65 7.06
CA GLU A 340 1.82 24.60 7.52
C GLU A 340 0.66 23.85 8.18
N GLN A 341 0.89 22.97 9.17
CA GLN A 341 -0.22 22.24 9.81
C GLN A 341 -0.04 22.09 11.32
N GLU A 342 -0.84 22.85 12.06
CA GLU A 342 -1.63 22.31 13.18
C GLU A 342 -3.08 22.79 12.98
N LEU A 343 -4.04 21.88 13.13
CA LEU A 343 -5.50 22.08 13.12
C LEU A 343 -6.18 22.44 11.78
N VAL A 344 -5.56 22.28 10.60
CA VAL A 344 -6.28 22.51 9.32
C VAL A 344 -6.79 21.19 8.71
N VAL A 345 -8.11 21.02 8.59
CA VAL A 345 -8.76 19.94 7.83
C VAL A 345 -8.88 20.38 6.37
N ASP A 346 -8.18 19.71 5.48
CA ASP A 346 -8.24 19.94 4.03
C ASP A 346 -9.00 18.80 3.30
N PRO A 347 -9.31 18.95 1.99
CA PRO A 347 -10.01 17.92 1.22
C PRO A 347 -9.32 16.55 1.14
N GLU A 348 -8.01 16.46 1.43
CA GLU A 348 -7.26 15.20 1.51
C GLU A 348 -7.61 14.43 2.80
N PHE A 349 -7.80 15.13 3.92
CA PHE A 349 -8.17 14.53 5.21
C PHE A 349 -9.53 13.84 5.18
N ILE A 350 -10.46 14.33 4.35
CA ILE A 350 -11.81 13.75 4.19
C ILE A 350 -11.74 12.28 3.74
N GLY A 351 -10.78 11.94 2.88
CA GLY A 351 -10.62 10.56 2.39
C GLY A 351 -10.37 9.56 3.54
N ARG A 352 -9.52 9.95 4.49
CA ARG A 352 -9.18 9.13 5.67
C ARG A 352 -10.27 9.16 6.75
N ILE A 353 -10.96 10.28 6.92
CA ILE A 353 -12.18 10.37 7.77
C ILE A 353 -13.21 9.36 7.29
N PHE A 354 -13.42 9.29 5.97
CA PHE A 354 -14.41 8.40 5.39
C PHE A 354 -14.08 6.92 5.54
N GLU A 355 -12.80 6.55 5.37
CA GLU A 355 -12.31 5.18 5.61
C GLU A 355 -12.59 4.71 7.04
N MET A 356 -12.74 5.62 7.99
CA MET A 356 -13.08 5.31 9.37
C MET A 356 -14.56 5.17 9.66
N PHE A 357 -15.42 5.76 8.85
CA PHE A 357 -16.85 5.48 8.96
C PHE A 357 -17.21 4.03 8.59
N MET A 358 -16.27 3.27 8.00
CA MET A 358 -16.35 1.83 7.77
C MET A 358 -15.98 1.04 9.04
N GLN A 359 -16.74 0.00 9.37
CA GLN A 359 -16.45 -0.85 10.54
C GLN A 359 -15.12 -1.63 10.39
N GLU A 360 -14.47 -2.07 11.47
CA GLU A 360 -13.22 -2.88 11.39
C GLU A 360 -13.39 -4.14 10.53
N ASP A 361 -14.55 -4.80 10.62
CA ASP A 361 -14.88 -5.97 9.80
C ASP A 361 -15.04 -5.57 8.31
N GLU A 362 -15.68 -4.43 8.01
CA GLU A 362 -15.86 -3.89 6.65
C GLU A 362 -14.55 -3.38 6.03
N ARG A 363 -13.66 -2.74 6.81
CA ARG A 363 -12.34 -2.29 6.35
C ARG A 363 -11.48 -3.45 5.85
N SER A 364 -11.57 -4.60 6.54
CA SER A 364 -10.82 -5.81 6.18
C SER A 364 -11.47 -6.66 5.09
N GLU A 365 -12.76 -6.44 4.81
CA GLU A 365 -13.56 -7.11 3.76
C GLU A 365 -13.69 -6.30 2.46
N VAL A 366 -13.49 -4.98 2.51
CA VAL A 366 -13.53 -4.08 1.35
C VAL A 366 -12.13 -3.78 0.80
N GLY A 367 -11.09 -3.90 1.63
CA GLY A 367 -9.70 -3.67 1.23
C GLY A 367 -9.39 -2.25 0.76
N ALA A 368 -10.22 -1.26 1.16
CA ALA A 368 -10.08 0.15 0.81
C ALA A 368 -8.95 0.80 1.62
N PHE A 369 -7.81 1.05 0.97
CA PHE A 369 -6.70 1.82 1.53
C PHE A 369 -6.44 3.06 0.68
N TYR A 370 -6.40 4.22 1.33
CA TYR A 370 -6.02 5.48 0.68
C TYR A 370 -4.64 5.35 0.06
N THR A 371 -4.51 5.70 -1.21
CA THR A 371 -3.23 5.66 -1.90
C THR A 371 -2.50 6.99 -1.68
N PRO A 372 -1.27 7.00 -1.11
CA PRO A 372 -0.54 8.23 -0.85
C PRO A 372 -0.31 9.11 -2.08
N LYS A 373 -0.39 10.43 -1.92
CA LYS A 373 -0.23 11.44 -2.98
C LYS A 373 1.06 11.31 -3.80
N PRO A 374 2.23 10.95 -3.25
CA PRO A 374 3.43 10.77 -4.07
C PRO A 374 3.30 9.61 -5.07
N ILE A 375 2.58 8.55 -4.70
CA ILE A 375 2.35 7.37 -5.54
C ILE A 375 1.32 7.67 -6.61
N THR A 376 0.19 8.27 -6.25
CA THR A 376 -0.83 8.64 -7.23
C THR A 376 -0.24 9.63 -8.24
N ALA A 377 0.51 10.65 -7.80
CA ALA A 377 1.19 11.58 -8.68
C ALA A 377 2.23 10.91 -9.60
N TYR A 378 3.07 10.01 -9.08
CA TYR A 378 4.02 9.27 -9.91
C TYR A 378 3.31 8.46 -11.00
N MET A 379 2.28 7.70 -10.61
CA MET A 379 1.56 6.82 -11.52
C MET A 379 0.75 7.60 -12.57
N THR A 380 0.10 8.71 -12.22
CA THR A 380 -0.67 9.53 -13.18
C THR A 380 0.25 10.25 -14.16
N LYS A 381 1.34 10.87 -13.69
CA LYS A 381 2.40 11.45 -14.54
C LYS A 381 2.94 10.43 -15.54
N ASN A 382 3.28 9.23 -15.05
CA ASN A 382 3.82 8.20 -15.92
C ASN A 382 2.77 7.69 -16.92
N ALA A 383 1.52 7.47 -16.49
CA ALA A 383 0.46 7.03 -17.40
C ALA A 383 0.16 8.07 -18.49
N LEU A 384 0.08 9.35 -18.12
CA LEU A 384 -0.15 10.44 -19.07
C LEU A 384 1.02 10.59 -20.05
N LYS A 385 2.27 10.55 -19.57
CA LYS A 385 3.47 10.54 -20.42
C LYS A 385 3.39 9.44 -21.48
N GLN A 386 3.04 8.22 -21.07
CA GLN A 386 2.97 7.07 -21.98
C GLN A 386 1.82 7.18 -22.97
N HIS A 387 0.70 7.79 -22.59
CA HIS A 387 -0.40 8.13 -23.49
C HIS A 387 0.03 9.17 -24.54
N LEU A 388 0.65 10.28 -24.12
CA LEU A 388 1.15 11.32 -25.02
C LEU A 388 2.17 10.77 -26.03
N LEU A 389 3.13 9.97 -25.58
CA LEU A 389 4.10 9.28 -26.43
C LEU A 389 3.46 8.26 -27.39
N GLY A 390 2.29 7.73 -27.04
CA GLY A 390 1.55 6.79 -27.87
C GLY A 390 0.67 7.46 -28.94
N GLN A 391 0.20 8.68 -28.69
CA GLN A 391 -0.74 9.41 -29.55
C GLN A 391 -0.08 10.52 -30.39
N THR A 392 1.11 10.98 -30.01
CA THR A 392 1.78 12.12 -30.66
C THR A 392 3.21 11.77 -31.08
N ASP A 393 3.80 12.59 -31.95
CA ASP A 393 5.18 12.44 -32.43
C ASP A 393 6.20 13.23 -31.55
N ILE A 394 5.87 13.55 -30.30
CA ILE A 394 6.80 14.20 -29.36
C ILE A 394 7.89 13.24 -28.90
N SER A 395 9.06 13.78 -28.56
CA SER A 395 10.16 12.99 -27.98
C SER A 395 9.91 12.66 -26.51
N HIS A 396 10.65 11.67 -26.00
CA HIS A 396 10.63 11.30 -24.58
C HIS A 396 10.99 12.48 -23.66
N GLU A 397 12.03 13.25 -24.02
CA GLU A 397 12.45 14.43 -23.26
C GLU A 397 11.33 15.49 -23.21
N GLU A 398 10.64 15.72 -24.33
CA GLU A 398 9.53 16.66 -24.39
C GLU A 398 8.34 16.21 -23.53
N ALA A 399 7.99 14.92 -23.59
CA ALA A 399 6.93 14.35 -22.76
C ALA A 399 7.28 14.43 -21.25
N VAL A 400 8.53 14.15 -20.87
CA VAL A 400 9.00 14.27 -19.48
C VAL A 400 8.92 15.71 -18.98
N SER A 401 9.36 16.68 -19.79
CA SER A 401 9.27 18.11 -19.45
C SER A 401 7.82 18.55 -19.22
N LEU A 402 6.89 18.07 -20.05
CA LEU A 402 5.46 18.39 -19.92
C LEU A 402 4.88 17.85 -18.60
N VAL A 403 5.10 16.57 -18.27
CA VAL A 403 4.45 15.96 -17.09
C VAL A 403 5.22 16.14 -15.78
N SER A 404 6.55 16.34 -15.84
CA SER A 404 7.38 16.42 -14.63
C SER A 404 7.65 17.86 -14.23
N ASP A 405 7.95 18.70 -15.23
CA ASP A 405 8.35 20.09 -15.01
C ASP A 405 7.18 21.04 -15.25
N HIS A 406 6.09 20.56 -15.85
CA HIS A 406 4.93 21.36 -16.25
C HIS A 406 5.35 22.58 -17.06
N THR A 407 6.26 22.35 -18.02
CA THR A 407 6.74 23.38 -18.95
C THR A 407 6.69 22.85 -20.38
N ALA A 408 6.18 23.67 -21.31
CA ALA A 408 6.26 23.39 -22.73
C ALA A 408 7.69 23.68 -23.25
N PRO A 409 8.42 22.67 -23.75
CA PRO A 409 9.74 22.87 -24.33
C PRO A 409 9.69 23.79 -25.56
N ASP A 410 10.70 24.66 -25.70
CA ASP A 410 10.92 25.49 -26.90
C ASP A 410 11.08 24.68 -28.20
N SER A 411 11.33 23.36 -28.09
CA SER A 411 11.48 22.46 -29.22
C SER A 411 10.15 22.02 -29.84
N LEU A 412 9.03 22.14 -29.11
CA LEU A 412 7.71 21.77 -29.62
C LEU A 412 7.26 22.72 -30.74
N THR A 413 6.78 22.14 -31.83
CA THR A 413 6.16 22.88 -32.93
C THR A 413 4.69 23.21 -32.65
N GLU A 414 4.13 24.20 -33.33
CA GLU A 414 2.69 24.53 -33.22
C GLU A 414 1.79 23.32 -33.51
N ASP A 415 2.14 22.52 -34.53
CA ASP A 415 1.41 21.28 -34.86
C ASP A 415 1.49 20.26 -33.72
N GLN A 416 2.67 20.07 -33.12
CA GLN A 416 2.83 19.16 -31.98
C GLN A 416 2.08 19.64 -30.73
N ILE A 417 2.02 20.95 -30.49
CA ILE A 417 1.24 21.52 -29.38
C ILE A 417 -0.25 21.24 -29.59
N GLU A 418 -0.75 21.41 -30.81
CA GLU A 418 -2.14 21.07 -31.16
C GLU A 418 -2.42 19.57 -30.99
N ASP A 419 -1.50 18.71 -31.45
CA ASP A 419 -1.61 17.26 -31.29
C ASP A 419 -1.63 16.83 -29.81
N VAL A 420 -0.77 17.42 -28.97
CA VAL A 420 -0.76 17.16 -27.52
C VAL A 420 -2.06 17.64 -26.88
N ASN A 421 -2.51 18.86 -27.18
CA ASN A 421 -3.76 19.41 -26.63
C ASN A 421 -4.97 18.54 -27.01
N ASN A 422 -5.04 18.08 -28.25
CA ASN A 422 -6.06 17.14 -28.70
C ASN A 422 -5.95 15.80 -27.96
N ALA A 423 -4.75 15.26 -27.78
CA ALA A 423 -4.52 14.00 -27.08
C ALA A 423 -4.90 14.06 -25.59
N LEU A 424 -4.76 15.23 -24.93
CA LEU A 424 -5.22 15.46 -23.56
C LEU A 424 -6.76 15.48 -23.50
N ARG A 425 -7.42 16.28 -24.35
CA ARG A 425 -8.87 16.49 -24.30
C ARG A 425 -9.68 15.26 -24.74
N SER A 426 -9.14 14.50 -25.69
CA SER A 426 -9.80 13.25 -26.14
C SER A 426 -9.47 12.05 -25.27
N ALA A 427 -8.64 12.20 -24.22
CA ALA A 427 -8.27 11.09 -23.37
C ALA A 427 -9.50 10.55 -22.63
N THR A 428 -9.55 9.23 -22.44
CA THR A 428 -10.53 8.57 -21.57
C THR A 428 -9.78 7.81 -20.48
N VAL A 429 -10.00 8.20 -19.22
CA VAL A 429 -9.31 7.65 -18.05
C VAL A 429 -10.31 6.97 -17.14
N LEU A 430 -10.02 5.73 -16.78
CA LEU A 430 -10.85 4.93 -15.88
C LEU A 430 -10.07 4.50 -14.63
N ASP A 431 -10.69 4.68 -13.47
CA ASP A 431 -10.41 3.89 -12.28
C ASP A 431 -11.56 2.90 -11.98
N PRO A 432 -11.38 1.57 -12.16
CA PRO A 432 -12.45 0.59 -11.97
C PRO A 432 -12.63 0.13 -10.51
N ALA A 433 -11.84 0.67 -9.58
CA ALA A 433 -12.00 0.50 -8.14
C ALA A 433 -11.65 1.84 -7.48
N VAL A 434 -12.45 2.86 -7.83
CA VAL A 434 -12.09 4.27 -7.64
C VAL A 434 -11.95 4.67 -6.17
N GLY A 435 -12.64 3.99 -5.26
CA GLY A 435 -12.68 4.30 -3.84
C GLY A 435 -12.99 5.78 -3.63
N SER A 436 -12.15 6.44 -2.83
CA SER A 436 -12.25 7.88 -2.54
C SER A 436 -11.86 8.81 -3.70
N GLY A 437 -11.45 8.28 -4.86
CA GLY A 437 -11.09 9.10 -6.03
C GLY A 437 -9.66 9.64 -6.04
N ALA A 438 -8.73 9.07 -5.27
CA ALA A 438 -7.35 9.58 -5.19
C ALA A 438 -6.64 9.65 -6.57
N PHE A 439 -6.82 8.64 -7.42
CA PHE A 439 -6.27 8.66 -8.80
C PHE A 439 -7.01 9.61 -9.73
N ILE A 440 -8.33 9.79 -9.53
CA ILE A 440 -9.14 10.74 -10.32
C ILE A 440 -8.66 12.17 -10.07
N ILE A 441 -8.50 12.55 -8.81
CA ILE A 441 -7.99 13.86 -8.43
C ILE A 441 -6.55 14.05 -8.93
N ALA A 442 -5.67 13.07 -8.72
CA ALA A 442 -4.28 13.16 -9.17
C ALA A 442 -4.15 13.24 -10.70
N MET A 443 -5.05 12.59 -11.45
CA MET A 443 -5.09 12.69 -12.91
C MET A 443 -5.65 14.04 -13.36
N LEU A 444 -6.72 14.53 -12.71
CA LEU A 444 -7.31 15.85 -13.00
C LEU A 444 -6.25 16.95 -12.87
N GLU A 445 -5.54 16.97 -11.75
CA GLU A 445 -4.48 17.96 -11.49
C GLU A 445 -3.36 17.87 -12.54
N GLU A 446 -2.98 16.66 -12.94
CA GLU A 446 -1.94 16.46 -13.94
C GLU A 446 -2.38 16.90 -15.35
N LEU A 447 -3.62 16.59 -15.75
CA LEU A 447 -4.19 17.05 -17.03
C LEU A 447 -4.24 18.58 -17.10
N VAL A 448 -4.67 19.23 -16.02
CA VAL A 448 -4.73 20.69 -15.93
C VAL A 448 -3.33 21.28 -15.98
N ALA A 449 -2.38 20.76 -15.20
CA ALA A 449 -1.01 21.28 -15.16
C ALA A 449 -0.30 21.17 -16.53
N VAL A 450 -0.52 20.07 -17.26
CA VAL A 450 0.02 19.94 -18.63
C VAL A 450 -0.70 20.88 -19.60
N SER A 451 -2.01 21.07 -19.49
CA SER A 451 -2.74 22.05 -20.32
C SER A 451 -2.23 23.47 -20.08
N GLU A 452 -2.08 23.89 -18.83
CA GLU A 452 -1.55 25.21 -18.47
C GLU A 452 -0.14 25.44 -19.04
N ALA A 453 0.72 24.41 -18.97
CA ALA A 453 2.06 24.46 -19.54
C ALA A 453 2.05 24.73 -21.06
N LEU A 454 1.05 24.21 -21.79
CA LEU A 454 0.86 24.47 -23.21
C LEU A 454 0.23 25.84 -23.45
N ASP A 455 -0.67 26.28 -22.59
CA ASP A 455 -1.43 27.53 -22.73
C ASP A 455 -0.54 28.78 -22.59
N ASP A 456 0.49 28.72 -21.74
CA ASP A 456 1.55 29.75 -21.67
C ASP A 456 2.23 30.00 -23.03
N SER A 457 2.20 29.01 -23.94
CA SER A 457 2.78 29.07 -25.29
C SER A 457 1.78 29.46 -26.38
N THR A 458 0.47 29.22 -26.19
CA THR A 458 -0.58 29.42 -27.22
C THR A 458 -1.52 30.60 -26.94
N GLY A 459 -1.61 31.06 -25.69
CA GLY A 459 -2.46 32.16 -25.24
C GLY A 459 -3.93 31.77 -25.02
N ASP A 460 -4.19 30.52 -24.63
CA ASP A 460 -5.50 30.12 -24.12
C ASP A 460 -5.86 30.93 -22.87
N GLY A 461 -7.10 31.39 -22.80
CA GLY A 461 -7.59 32.31 -21.76
C GLY A 461 -8.45 31.65 -20.70
N ARG A 462 -8.55 30.31 -20.72
CA ARG A 462 -9.36 29.54 -19.79
C ARG A 462 -8.78 29.56 -18.38
N SER A 463 -9.63 29.63 -17.38
CA SER A 463 -9.23 29.50 -15.98
C SER A 463 -8.99 28.03 -15.61
N ARG A 464 -8.24 27.78 -14.52
CA ARG A 464 -8.12 26.42 -13.95
C ARG A 464 -9.47 25.77 -13.66
N PHE A 465 -10.44 26.54 -13.16
CA PHE A 465 -11.81 26.09 -12.96
C PHE A 465 -12.42 25.53 -14.26
N GLN A 466 -12.32 26.29 -15.36
CA GLN A 466 -12.87 25.88 -16.67
C GLN A 466 -12.15 24.64 -17.23
N LEU A 467 -10.83 24.55 -17.06
CA LEU A 467 -10.08 23.35 -17.47
C LEU A 467 -10.50 22.12 -16.64
N LYS A 468 -10.64 22.28 -15.32
CA LYS A 468 -11.10 21.20 -14.43
C LYS A 468 -12.49 20.72 -14.82
N GLU A 469 -13.42 21.65 -15.02
CA GLU A 469 -14.78 21.36 -15.43
C GLU A 469 -14.81 20.54 -16.72
N GLU A 470 -14.06 20.94 -17.75
CA GLU A 470 -13.97 20.22 -19.03
C GLU A 470 -13.37 18.81 -18.87
N PHE A 471 -12.27 18.65 -18.14
CA PHE A 471 -11.66 17.33 -17.94
C PHE A 471 -12.54 16.38 -17.10
N ILE A 472 -13.25 16.89 -16.09
CA ILE A 472 -14.25 16.11 -15.35
C ILE A 472 -15.39 15.69 -16.30
N ALA A 473 -15.81 16.59 -17.18
CA ALA A 473 -16.91 16.39 -18.11
C ALA A 473 -16.60 15.41 -19.24
N ASP A 474 -15.35 15.30 -19.70
CA ASP A 474 -15.03 14.54 -20.91
C ASP A 474 -14.05 13.39 -20.69
N THR A 475 -13.16 13.48 -19.69
CA THR A 475 -11.99 12.59 -19.59
C THR A 475 -12.10 11.54 -18.48
N LEU A 476 -12.66 11.88 -17.32
CA LEU A 476 -12.50 11.08 -16.09
C LEU A 476 -13.72 10.19 -15.80
N TYR A 477 -13.47 8.91 -15.51
CA TYR A 477 -14.49 7.91 -15.18
C TYR A 477 -14.06 7.07 -13.97
N GLY A 478 -15.01 6.71 -13.12
CA GLY A 478 -14.76 5.84 -11.96
C GLY A 478 -15.90 4.86 -11.71
N VAL A 479 -15.55 3.67 -11.25
CA VAL A 479 -16.52 2.66 -10.80
C VAL A 479 -16.08 2.11 -9.45
N ASP A 480 -17.01 1.98 -8.52
CA ASP A 480 -16.79 1.30 -7.25
C ASP A 480 -18.00 0.43 -6.90
N ILE A 481 -17.76 -0.65 -6.18
CA ILE A 481 -18.84 -1.49 -5.65
C ILE A 481 -19.52 -0.81 -4.45
N ASP A 482 -18.78 0.01 -3.70
CA ASP A 482 -19.29 0.78 -2.58
C ASP A 482 -19.89 2.12 -3.05
N ALA A 483 -21.20 2.27 -2.81
CA ALA A 483 -21.90 3.53 -3.05
C ALA A 483 -21.30 4.68 -2.22
N GLY A 484 -20.81 4.39 -1.01
CA GLY A 484 -20.15 5.35 -0.15
C GLY A 484 -18.89 5.95 -0.79
N GLY A 485 -18.00 5.11 -1.29
CA GLY A 485 -16.79 5.51 -2.01
C GLY A 485 -17.10 6.43 -3.20
N ILE A 486 -18.15 6.12 -3.98
CA ILE A 486 -18.57 6.97 -5.10
C ILE A 486 -19.06 8.35 -4.65
N GLU A 487 -19.87 8.44 -3.60
CA GLU A 487 -20.33 9.73 -3.09
C GLU A 487 -19.15 10.57 -2.56
N LEU A 488 -18.17 9.94 -1.91
CA LEU A 488 -16.94 10.61 -1.50
C LEU A 488 -16.09 11.08 -2.68
N CYS A 489 -15.95 10.25 -3.72
CA CYS A 489 -15.24 10.62 -4.94
C CYS A 489 -15.87 11.88 -5.57
N LYS A 490 -17.19 11.90 -5.72
CA LYS A 490 -17.93 13.08 -6.21
C LYS A 490 -17.70 14.31 -5.33
N PHE A 491 -17.79 14.13 -4.01
CA PHE A 491 -17.54 15.18 -3.03
C PHE A 491 -16.14 15.81 -3.19
N ARG A 492 -15.09 14.99 -3.29
CA ARG A 492 -13.71 15.47 -3.49
C ARG A 492 -13.51 16.15 -4.83
N VAL A 493 -14.15 15.66 -5.89
CA VAL A 493 -14.14 16.29 -7.22
C VAL A 493 -14.76 17.68 -7.15
N TRP A 494 -15.92 17.83 -6.48
CA TRP A 494 -16.55 19.14 -6.28
C TRP A 494 -15.68 20.11 -5.47
N LEU A 495 -15.06 19.66 -4.38
CA LEU A 495 -14.14 20.51 -3.60
C LEU A 495 -12.94 20.98 -4.44
N HIS A 496 -12.33 20.08 -5.22
CA HIS A 496 -11.20 20.44 -6.09
C HIS A 496 -11.59 21.39 -7.21
N LEU A 497 -12.83 21.31 -7.71
CA LEU A 497 -13.36 22.27 -8.68
C LEU A 497 -13.54 23.65 -8.02
N MET A 498 -14.21 23.70 -6.87
CA MET A 498 -14.56 24.94 -6.17
C MET A 498 -13.36 25.68 -5.57
N GLN A 499 -12.27 24.97 -5.25
CA GLN A 499 -11.03 25.56 -4.76
C GLN A 499 -10.49 26.64 -5.73
N ASP A 500 -10.55 26.38 -7.03
CA ASP A 500 -10.01 27.23 -8.10
C ASP A 500 -11.02 28.28 -8.61
N LEU A 501 -12.23 28.33 -8.05
CA LEU A 501 -13.20 29.37 -8.32
C LEU A 501 -12.89 30.61 -7.44
N ASP A 502 -12.47 31.70 -8.07
CA ASP A 502 -12.10 32.97 -7.42
C ASP A 502 -13.09 34.08 -7.81
N VAL A 503 -14.32 33.93 -7.32
CA VAL A 503 -15.41 34.91 -7.49
C VAL A 503 -15.89 35.37 -6.12
N ASP A 504 -16.19 36.66 -6.00
CA ASP A 504 -16.78 37.19 -4.78
C ASP A 504 -18.28 36.84 -4.69
N HIS A 505 -18.86 37.07 -3.51
CA HIS A 505 -20.25 36.72 -3.22
C HIS A 505 -21.25 37.37 -4.19
N ASP A 506 -21.06 38.66 -4.51
CA ASP A 506 -21.96 39.39 -5.41
C ASP A 506 -21.84 38.86 -6.85
N GLU A 507 -20.62 38.57 -7.31
CA GLU A 507 -20.35 38.00 -8.64
C GLU A 507 -20.92 36.59 -8.79
N PHE A 508 -20.83 35.75 -7.74
CA PHE A 508 -21.44 34.43 -7.73
C PHE A 508 -22.96 34.54 -7.91
N LEU A 509 -23.62 35.38 -7.11
CA LEU A 509 -25.06 35.56 -7.18
C LEU A 509 -25.53 36.10 -8.54
N ASP A 510 -24.75 37.01 -9.13
CA ASP A 510 -25.06 37.59 -10.46
C ASP A 510 -24.94 36.56 -11.59
N SER A 511 -24.10 35.52 -11.44
CA SER A 511 -23.82 34.50 -12.47
C SER A 511 -24.00 33.06 -11.93
N ASN A 512 -25.00 32.87 -11.08
CA ASN A 512 -25.21 31.67 -10.28
C ASN A 512 -25.26 30.36 -11.10
N GLU A 513 -25.90 30.38 -12.28
CA GLU A 513 -25.97 29.23 -13.19
C GLU A 513 -24.61 28.84 -13.79
N GLU A 514 -23.69 29.79 -13.97
CA GLU A 514 -22.36 29.54 -14.56
C GLU A 514 -21.42 28.85 -13.58
N PHE A 515 -21.65 29.00 -12.28
CA PHE A 515 -20.80 28.47 -11.20
C PHE A 515 -21.44 27.34 -10.41
N ALA A 516 -22.62 26.87 -10.83
CA ALA A 516 -23.31 25.76 -10.22
C ALA A 516 -22.50 24.45 -10.36
N LEU A 517 -22.62 23.52 -9.41
CA LEU A 517 -21.85 22.27 -9.47
C LEU A 517 -22.30 21.41 -10.65
N PRO A 518 -21.37 20.78 -11.40
CA PRO A 518 -21.73 19.89 -12.48
C PRO A 518 -22.35 18.59 -11.95
N ASN A 519 -23.28 18.02 -12.71
CA ASN A 519 -23.87 16.72 -12.44
C ASN A 519 -22.88 15.60 -12.83
N LEU A 520 -22.46 14.80 -11.84
CA LEU A 520 -21.44 13.74 -12.02
C LEU A 520 -22.03 12.33 -12.18
N GLY A 521 -23.36 12.20 -12.33
CA GLY A 521 -24.08 10.92 -12.31
C GLY A 521 -23.68 9.93 -13.41
N PHE A 522 -23.12 10.42 -14.53
CA PHE A 522 -22.68 9.59 -15.66
C PHE A 522 -21.15 9.48 -15.78
N LYS A 523 -20.43 9.79 -14.70
CA LYS A 523 -18.96 9.69 -14.63
C LYS A 523 -18.49 8.75 -13.53
N PHE A 524 -19.15 8.77 -12.38
CA PHE A 524 -18.83 7.92 -11.24
C PHE A 524 -20.02 7.01 -10.92
N PHE A 525 -19.81 5.70 -11.06
CA PHE A 525 -20.88 4.71 -11.02
C PHE A 525 -20.70 3.72 -9.87
N VAL A 526 -21.83 3.30 -9.29
CA VAL A 526 -21.88 2.19 -8.35
C VAL A 526 -22.09 0.88 -9.12
N GLY A 527 -21.25 -0.13 -8.88
CA GLY A 527 -21.43 -1.47 -9.40
C GLY A 527 -20.15 -2.30 -9.43
N ASN A 528 -20.31 -3.61 -9.61
CA ASN A 528 -19.18 -4.53 -9.71
C ASN A 528 -18.48 -4.43 -11.08
N SER A 529 -17.36 -3.71 -11.14
CA SER A 529 -16.57 -3.49 -12.36
C SER A 529 -16.04 -4.80 -13.01
N LEU A 530 -15.89 -5.88 -12.24
CA LEU A 530 -15.43 -7.19 -12.73
C LEU A 530 -16.50 -8.00 -13.46
N VAL A 531 -17.78 -7.73 -13.22
CA VAL A 531 -18.89 -8.55 -13.72
C VAL A 531 -19.85 -7.69 -14.52
N GLY A 532 -20.11 -8.07 -15.76
CA GLY A 532 -21.02 -7.36 -16.65
C GLY A 532 -21.60 -8.28 -17.71
N GLU A 533 -22.71 -7.87 -18.32
CA GLU A 533 -23.51 -8.71 -19.24
C GLU A 533 -22.93 -8.84 -20.65
N HIS A 534 -21.99 -7.97 -21.04
CA HIS A 534 -21.45 -7.91 -22.40
C HIS A 534 -19.92 -8.04 -22.41
N ASP A 535 -19.38 -8.65 -23.48
CA ASP A 535 -17.94 -8.75 -23.70
C ASP A 535 -17.38 -7.38 -24.12
N PRO A 536 -16.59 -6.69 -23.28
CA PRO A 536 -16.00 -5.40 -23.66
C PRO A 536 -14.89 -5.55 -24.70
N THR A 537 -14.44 -6.78 -25.01
CA THR A 537 -13.32 -7.03 -25.93
C THR A 537 -13.74 -7.34 -27.37
N ASN A 538 -15.04 -7.51 -27.65
CA ASN A 538 -15.55 -7.96 -28.95
C ASN A 538 -16.29 -6.84 -29.71
N VAL A 539 -15.64 -5.68 -29.79
CA VAL A 539 -16.18 -4.47 -30.40
C VAL A 539 -16.45 -4.65 -31.90
N ASP A 540 -15.59 -5.36 -32.64
CA ASP A 540 -15.80 -5.59 -34.09
C ASP A 540 -17.09 -6.36 -34.40
N ALA A 541 -17.48 -7.31 -33.55
CA ALA A 541 -18.76 -8.02 -33.71
C ALA A 541 -19.94 -7.09 -33.41
N GLN A 542 -19.83 -6.30 -32.34
CA GLN A 542 -20.85 -5.30 -31.99
C GLN A 542 -20.98 -4.23 -33.09
N GLN A 543 -19.86 -3.82 -33.71
CA GLN A 543 -19.80 -2.86 -34.81
C GLN A 543 -20.28 -3.44 -36.15
N ALA A 544 -20.04 -4.72 -36.44
CA ALA A 544 -20.50 -5.35 -37.68
C ALA A 544 -22.04 -5.50 -37.74
N THR A 545 -22.69 -5.45 -36.58
CA THR A 545 -24.14 -5.62 -36.42
C THR A 545 -24.88 -4.28 -36.36
N LEU A 546 -24.13 -3.16 -36.47
CA LEU A 546 -24.63 -1.79 -36.58
C LEU A 546 -25.57 -1.67 -37.79
N THR A 547 -26.87 -1.66 -37.50
CA THR A 547 -27.82 -0.98 -38.38
C THR A 547 -27.62 0.52 -38.22
N GLY A 548 -27.88 1.32 -39.26
CA GLY A 548 -27.59 2.77 -39.27
C GLY A 548 -28.39 3.65 -38.31
N GLY A 549 -28.92 3.10 -37.20
CA GLY A 549 -29.53 3.81 -36.09
C GLY A 549 -28.71 3.83 -34.80
N LEU A 550 -27.73 2.93 -34.60
CA LEU A 550 -26.94 2.91 -33.36
C LEU A 550 -26.04 4.13 -33.25
N ASP A 551 -25.30 4.49 -34.31
CA ASP A 551 -24.43 5.67 -34.31
C ASP A 551 -25.21 6.94 -33.93
N SER A 552 -26.45 7.09 -34.43
CA SER A 552 -27.30 8.21 -34.05
C SER A 552 -27.77 8.15 -32.59
N THR A 553 -28.06 6.95 -32.06
CA THR A 553 -28.39 6.79 -30.64
C THR A 553 -27.20 7.13 -29.75
N LEU A 554 -25.98 6.74 -30.14
CA LEU A 554 -24.75 7.04 -29.40
C LEU A 554 -24.41 8.53 -29.43
N GLU A 555 -24.50 9.16 -30.61
CA GLU A 555 -24.35 10.61 -30.75
C GLU A 555 -25.38 11.36 -29.88
N GLU A 556 -26.63 10.90 -29.85
CA GLU A 556 -27.68 11.51 -29.02
C GLU A 556 -27.44 11.26 -27.52
N ILE A 557 -27.01 10.07 -27.10
CA ILE A 557 -26.62 9.80 -25.71
C ILE A 557 -25.51 10.76 -25.27
N HIS A 558 -24.47 10.92 -26.10
CA HIS A 558 -23.37 11.81 -25.81
C HIS A 558 -23.86 13.27 -25.68
N GLU A 559 -24.65 13.76 -26.64
CA GLU A 559 -25.21 15.12 -26.62
C GLU A 559 -26.08 15.38 -25.38
N VAL A 560 -26.96 14.44 -25.02
CA VAL A 560 -27.84 14.57 -23.86
C VAL A 560 -27.04 14.49 -22.55
N ARG A 561 -25.98 13.66 -22.47
CA ARG A 561 -25.07 13.63 -21.30
C ARG A 561 -24.34 14.94 -21.11
N THR A 562 -23.83 15.55 -22.18
CA THR A 562 -23.17 16.86 -22.11
C THR A 562 -24.15 17.93 -21.63
N GLN A 563 -25.39 17.93 -22.13
CA GLN A 563 -26.42 18.86 -21.65
C GLN A 563 -26.80 18.61 -20.18
N TYR A 564 -26.86 17.34 -19.76
CA TYR A 564 -27.18 16.96 -18.39
C TYR A 564 -26.17 17.48 -17.38
N GLN A 565 -24.90 17.63 -17.75
CA GLN A 565 -23.84 18.07 -16.82
C GLN A 565 -24.14 19.45 -16.20
N THR A 566 -24.64 20.39 -16.99
CA THR A 566 -24.96 21.75 -16.54
C THR A 566 -26.47 21.97 -16.33
N ALA A 567 -27.28 20.90 -16.37
CA ALA A 567 -28.73 21.01 -16.25
C ALA A 567 -29.20 21.01 -14.79
N HIS A 568 -30.28 21.74 -14.53
CA HIS A 568 -30.84 21.92 -13.20
C HIS A 568 -32.37 21.75 -13.20
N GLY A 569 -32.95 21.44 -12.04
CA GLY A 569 -34.40 21.32 -11.82
C GLY A 569 -35.12 20.46 -12.88
N ASP A 570 -36.27 20.95 -13.35
CA ASP A 570 -37.11 20.28 -14.36
C ASP A 570 -36.36 19.86 -15.65
N GLU A 571 -35.30 20.57 -16.04
CA GLU A 571 -34.53 20.25 -17.25
C GLU A 571 -33.63 19.04 -17.02
N LYS A 572 -32.97 18.97 -15.85
CA LYS A 572 -32.18 17.81 -15.42
C LYS A 572 -33.03 16.54 -15.43
N ASP A 573 -34.24 16.60 -14.85
CA ASP A 573 -35.16 15.45 -14.80
C ASP A 573 -35.56 14.99 -16.21
N ARG A 574 -35.86 15.93 -17.12
CA ARG A 574 -36.19 15.59 -18.52
C ARG A 574 -35.02 14.97 -19.27
N LEU A 575 -33.80 15.45 -19.05
CA LEU A 575 -32.60 14.90 -19.67
C LEU A 575 -32.27 13.52 -19.09
N ALA A 576 -32.47 13.32 -17.78
CA ALA A 576 -32.35 12.01 -17.14
C ALA A 576 -33.37 11.00 -17.70
N GLU A 577 -34.65 11.38 -17.81
CA GLU A 577 -35.68 10.55 -18.46
C GLU A 577 -35.31 10.25 -19.92
N ARG A 578 -34.79 11.24 -20.66
CA ARG A 578 -34.35 11.03 -22.05
C ARG A 578 -33.16 10.07 -22.14
N LEU A 579 -32.21 10.13 -21.21
CA LEU A 579 -31.08 9.21 -21.15
C LEU A 579 -31.53 7.78 -20.82
N GLU A 580 -32.52 7.63 -19.94
CA GLU A 580 -33.13 6.33 -19.66
C GLU A 580 -33.79 5.75 -20.92
N GLU A 581 -34.60 6.54 -21.64
CA GLU A 581 -35.21 6.12 -22.91
C GLU A 581 -34.17 5.71 -23.96
N LEU A 582 -33.09 6.49 -24.10
CA LEU A 582 -32.01 6.19 -25.04
C LEU A 582 -31.21 4.95 -24.64
N THR A 583 -31.02 4.73 -23.34
CA THR A 583 -30.36 3.53 -22.81
C THR A 583 -31.20 2.28 -23.03
N ASP A 584 -32.53 2.37 -22.87
CA ASP A 584 -33.48 1.29 -23.21
C ASP A 584 -33.49 0.98 -24.72
N GLU A 585 -33.44 2.02 -25.55
CA GLU A 585 -33.31 1.86 -27.00
C GLU A 585 -31.98 1.18 -27.35
N LEU A 586 -30.88 1.61 -26.73
CA LEU A 586 -29.56 1.02 -26.87
C LEU A 586 -29.55 -0.46 -26.44
N ASP A 587 -30.10 -0.80 -25.27
CA ASP A 587 -30.20 -2.20 -24.80
C ASP A 587 -31.03 -3.04 -25.78
N THR A 588 -32.14 -2.51 -26.29
CA THR A 588 -32.96 -3.20 -27.30
C THR A 588 -32.18 -3.45 -28.60
N GLN A 589 -31.37 -2.48 -29.03
CA GLN A 589 -30.53 -2.61 -30.22
C GLN A 589 -29.40 -3.65 -30.01
N LEU A 590 -28.83 -3.70 -28.81
CA LEU A 590 -27.80 -4.68 -28.41
C LEU A 590 -28.37 -6.08 -28.11
N ALA A 591 -29.64 -6.19 -27.72
CA ALA A 591 -30.30 -7.44 -27.34
C ALA A 591 -30.38 -8.48 -28.48
N VAL A 592 -30.19 -8.07 -29.74
CA VAL A 592 -30.09 -8.98 -30.89
C VAL A 592 -28.83 -9.88 -30.80
N GLU A 593 -27.86 -9.50 -29.97
CA GLU A 593 -26.59 -10.20 -29.73
C GLU A 593 -26.34 -10.58 -28.26
N LYS A 594 -27.35 -10.97 -27.46
CA LYS A 594 -27.05 -11.56 -26.13
C LYS A 594 -26.26 -12.87 -26.29
N SER A 595 -24.93 -12.74 -26.36
CA SER A 595 -23.97 -13.80 -26.13
C SER A 595 -24.10 -14.26 -24.69
N SER A 596 -23.80 -15.54 -24.39
CA SER A 596 -23.79 -16.06 -23.02
C SER A 596 -22.53 -15.59 -22.26
N TRP A 597 -22.25 -14.29 -22.31
CA TRP A 597 -21.09 -13.69 -21.69
C TRP A 597 -21.27 -13.73 -20.17
N MET A 598 -20.32 -14.37 -19.49
CA MET A 598 -20.27 -14.46 -18.02
C MET A 598 -21.57 -14.92 -17.32
N THR A 599 -22.46 -15.63 -18.00
CA THR A 599 -23.78 -16.02 -17.44
C THR A 599 -23.66 -16.79 -16.12
N GLU A 600 -22.72 -17.74 -16.03
CA GLU A 600 -22.43 -18.50 -14.80
C GLU A 600 -21.90 -17.60 -13.67
N VAL A 601 -21.24 -16.48 -13.98
CA VAL A 601 -20.70 -15.54 -12.98
C VAL A 601 -21.80 -14.59 -12.50
N VAL A 602 -22.59 -14.07 -13.43
CA VAL A 602 -23.74 -13.18 -13.15
C VAL A 602 -24.78 -13.88 -12.28
N GLU A 603 -24.97 -15.20 -12.43
CA GLU A 603 -25.89 -15.98 -11.58
C GLU A 603 -25.42 -16.10 -10.11
N GLU A 604 -24.14 -15.82 -9.81
CA GLU A 604 -23.55 -15.95 -8.46
C GLU A 604 -23.31 -14.60 -7.76
N THR A 605 -23.79 -13.50 -8.33
CA THR A 605 -23.72 -12.16 -7.71
C THR A 605 -24.96 -11.34 -8.05
N ASP A 606 -25.46 -10.60 -7.06
CA ASP A 606 -26.59 -9.68 -7.25
C ASP A 606 -26.12 -8.30 -7.78
N GLU A 607 -24.80 -8.08 -7.87
CA GLU A 607 -24.19 -6.81 -8.25
C GLU A 607 -23.45 -6.96 -9.59
N THR A 608 -23.88 -6.22 -10.60
CA THR A 608 -23.24 -6.21 -11.93
C THR A 608 -23.12 -4.79 -12.47
N PHE A 609 -22.14 -4.56 -13.33
CA PHE A 609 -21.97 -3.30 -14.03
C PHE A 609 -22.02 -3.50 -15.54
N ALA A 610 -23.07 -2.96 -16.17
CA ALA A 610 -23.28 -3.03 -17.60
C ALA A 610 -22.44 -1.97 -18.34
N TRP A 611 -21.15 -2.24 -18.53
CA TRP A 611 -20.19 -1.34 -19.21
C TRP A 611 -20.72 -0.75 -20.52
N THR A 612 -21.29 -1.57 -21.40
CA THR A 612 -21.81 -1.14 -22.71
C THR A 612 -23.06 -0.27 -22.65
N LEU A 613 -23.78 -0.25 -21.51
CA LEU A 613 -24.97 0.59 -21.33
C LEU A 613 -24.62 1.88 -20.57
N ASN A 614 -23.75 1.76 -19.56
CA ASN A 614 -23.34 2.90 -18.74
C ASN A 614 -22.30 3.78 -19.45
N ILE A 615 -21.39 3.22 -20.25
CA ILE A 615 -20.34 3.97 -20.96
C ILE A 615 -20.21 3.47 -22.40
N PRO A 616 -21.28 3.54 -23.20
CA PRO A 616 -21.28 2.99 -24.56
C PRO A 616 -20.25 3.67 -25.47
N GLU A 617 -20.07 4.99 -25.36
CA GLU A 617 -19.21 5.80 -26.22
C GLU A 617 -17.73 5.39 -26.15
N VAL A 618 -17.26 4.95 -24.98
CA VAL A 618 -15.88 4.49 -24.80
C VAL A 618 -15.74 3.00 -25.10
N ILE A 619 -16.67 2.18 -24.59
CA ILE A 619 -16.58 0.73 -24.72
C ILE A 619 -16.74 0.29 -26.18
N LEU A 620 -17.66 0.91 -26.93
CA LEU A 620 -17.87 0.61 -28.35
C LEU A 620 -16.79 1.19 -29.27
N ASP A 621 -15.90 2.06 -28.77
CA ASP A 621 -14.71 2.53 -29.46
C ASP A 621 -13.43 1.74 -29.10
N GLY A 622 -13.59 0.63 -28.38
CA GLY A 622 -12.48 -0.29 -28.07
C GLY A 622 -11.95 -0.19 -26.64
N GLY A 623 -12.52 0.67 -25.80
CA GLY A 623 -12.15 0.82 -24.38
C GLY A 623 -11.41 2.11 -24.06
N PHE A 624 -10.89 2.19 -22.85
CA PHE A 624 -10.27 3.40 -22.28
C PHE A 624 -8.82 3.57 -22.70
N ASP A 625 -8.40 4.83 -22.85
CA ASP A 625 -7.05 5.23 -23.19
C ASP A 625 -6.07 4.93 -22.06
N ILE A 626 -6.52 5.20 -20.84
CA ILE A 626 -5.77 4.95 -19.61
C ILE A 626 -6.70 4.23 -18.62
N VAL A 627 -6.25 3.11 -18.09
CA VAL A 627 -6.85 2.46 -16.93
C VAL A 627 -5.83 2.50 -15.79
N ILE A 628 -6.20 3.12 -14.67
CA ILE A 628 -5.31 3.36 -13.53
C ILE A 628 -6.04 3.09 -12.22
N GLY A 629 -5.34 2.72 -11.14
CA GLY A 629 -5.99 2.51 -9.85
C GLY A 629 -5.18 1.68 -8.84
N ASN A 630 -5.77 1.50 -7.67
CA ASN A 630 -5.30 0.59 -6.61
C ASN A 630 -6.37 -0.50 -6.35
N PRO A 631 -6.37 -1.61 -7.09
CA PRO A 631 -7.34 -2.67 -6.88
C PRO A 631 -7.20 -3.36 -5.51
N PRO A 632 -8.27 -3.91 -4.92
CA PRO A 632 -8.20 -4.61 -3.64
C PRO A 632 -7.31 -5.87 -3.64
N TYR A 633 -6.48 -6.04 -2.60
CA TYR A 633 -5.44 -7.09 -2.52
C TYR A 633 -5.92 -8.43 -1.95
N GLU A 634 -7.18 -8.52 -1.53
CA GLU A 634 -7.67 -9.64 -0.75
C GLU A 634 -7.50 -11.00 -1.44
N GLY A 635 -6.79 -11.90 -0.76
CA GLY A 635 -6.80 -13.34 -1.01
C GLY A 635 -7.86 -14.09 -0.20
N GLN A 636 -8.72 -13.37 0.53
CA GLN A 636 -9.71 -13.92 1.47
C GLN A 636 -11.15 -13.90 0.97
N SER A 637 -11.48 -13.19 -0.12
CA SER A 637 -12.86 -13.08 -0.60
C SER A 637 -13.48 -14.46 -0.83
N GLN A 638 -14.37 -14.87 0.08
CA GLN A 638 -15.18 -16.10 -0.02
C GLN A 638 -16.36 -15.93 -0.99
N GLN A 639 -16.35 -14.89 -1.83
CA GLN A 639 -17.41 -14.60 -2.76
C GLN A 639 -17.43 -15.66 -3.87
N ASP A 640 -18.52 -16.42 -3.96
CA ASP A 640 -18.65 -17.58 -4.84
C ASP A 640 -18.42 -17.22 -6.32
N TYR A 641 -18.83 -16.02 -6.75
CA TYR A 641 -18.65 -15.54 -8.13
C TYR A 641 -17.17 -15.41 -8.56
N ILE A 642 -16.23 -15.17 -7.64
CA ILE A 642 -14.80 -15.06 -7.98
C ILE A 642 -14.25 -16.40 -8.49
N GLY A 643 -14.76 -17.51 -7.94
CA GLY A 643 -14.43 -18.86 -8.40
C GLY A 643 -15.01 -19.19 -9.77
N GLU A 644 -16.24 -18.73 -10.07
CA GLU A 644 -16.80 -18.83 -11.42
C GLU A 644 -16.08 -17.91 -12.41
N LEU A 645 -15.71 -16.70 -12.00
CA LEU A 645 -14.95 -15.74 -12.80
C LEU A 645 -13.58 -16.31 -13.19
N ALA A 646 -12.90 -16.98 -12.25
CA ALA A 646 -11.66 -17.68 -12.53
C ALA A 646 -11.85 -18.79 -13.57
N ARG A 647 -12.94 -19.58 -13.48
CA ARG A 647 -13.27 -20.61 -14.47
C ARG A 647 -13.65 -20.04 -15.82
N PHE A 648 -14.32 -18.89 -15.83
CA PHE A 648 -14.63 -18.15 -17.03
C PHE A 648 -13.36 -17.72 -17.77
N TYR A 649 -12.42 -17.08 -17.06
CA TYR A 649 -11.13 -16.68 -17.63
C TYR A 649 -10.29 -17.87 -18.10
N ASP A 650 -10.30 -19.00 -17.39
CA ASP A 650 -9.65 -20.25 -17.80
C ASP A 650 -10.18 -20.80 -19.13
N LYS A 651 -11.48 -20.65 -19.38
CA LYS A 651 -12.12 -21.03 -20.64
C LYS A 651 -11.81 -20.03 -21.76
N LYS A 652 -11.75 -18.73 -21.45
CA LYS A 652 -11.61 -17.64 -22.43
C LYS A 652 -10.15 -17.43 -22.87
N TYR A 653 -9.20 -17.47 -21.95
CA TYR A 653 -7.82 -17.04 -22.16
C TYR A 653 -6.84 -18.20 -22.06
N ASP A 654 -6.03 -18.40 -23.10
CA ASP A 654 -5.02 -19.47 -23.18
C ASP A 654 -3.90 -19.32 -22.13
N PHE A 655 -3.64 -18.08 -21.71
CA PHE A 655 -2.65 -17.73 -20.70
C PHE A 655 -3.18 -17.79 -19.26
N TYR A 656 -4.50 -17.87 -19.09
CA TYR A 656 -5.09 -18.03 -17.76
C TYR A 656 -5.19 -19.53 -17.44
N LYS A 657 -4.67 -19.93 -16.28
CA LYS A 657 -4.82 -21.31 -15.80
C LYS A 657 -5.31 -21.34 -14.37
N THR A 658 -6.43 -22.02 -14.12
CA THR A 658 -6.88 -22.27 -12.74
C THR A 658 -6.03 -23.35 -12.08
N ILE A 659 -5.69 -23.12 -10.81
CA ILE A 659 -5.04 -24.13 -9.97
C ILE A 659 -6.11 -24.76 -9.06
N PRO A 660 -6.31 -26.09 -9.11
CA PRO A 660 -7.32 -26.76 -8.30
C PRO A 660 -7.16 -26.47 -6.81
N ARG A 661 -8.26 -26.09 -6.13
CA ARG A 661 -8.34 -25.78 -4.69
C ARG A 661 -7.53 -24.56 -4.23
N MET A 662 -7.03 -23.75 -5.17
CA MET A 662 -6.38 -22.48 -4.86
C MET A 662 -7.43 -21.42 -4.48
N ARG A 663 -7.09 -20.55 -3.53
CA ARG A 663 -7.83 -19.31 -3.30
C ARG A 663 -7.48 -18.29 -4.38
N HIS A 664 -8.46 -17.50 -4.80
CA HIS A 664 -8.29 -16.54 -5.89
C HIS A 664 -8.17 -15.14 -5.32
N ASP A 665 -7.02 -14.49 -5.53
CA ASP A 665 -6.88 -13.07 -5.16
C ASP A 665 -7.66 -12.18 -6.12
N LEU A 666 -8.27 -11.15 -5.55
CA LEU A 666 -9.14 -10.21 -6.24
C LEU A 666 -8.34 -9.33 -7.22
N TYR A 667 -7.18 -8.80 -6.82
CA TYR A 667 -6.34 -7.97 -7.70
C TYR A 667 -5.97 -8.66 -9.03
N GLN A 668 -5.81 -9.99 -9.05
CA GLN A 668 -5.51 -10.72 -10.30
C GLN A 668 -6.68 -10.67 -11.29
N LYS A 669 -7.92 -10.58 -10.79
CA LYS A 669 -9.13 -10.42 -11.61
C LYS A 669 -9.22 -9.00 -12.15
N PHE A 670 -8.89 -8.01 -11.32
CA PHE A 670 -8.75 -6.62 -11.74
C PHE A 670 -7.66 -6.43 -12.78
N ASN A 671 -6.50 -7.07 -12.66
CA ASN A 671 -5.45 -7.00 -13.70
C ASN A 671 -5.98 -7.43 -15.08
N ILE A 672 -6.79 -8.50 -15.12
CA ILE A 672 -7.39 -8.98 -16.37
C ILE A 672 -8.48 -8.02 -16.84
N ARG A 673 -9.38 -7.61 -15.95
CA ARG A 673 -10.49 -6.71 -16.32
C ARG A 673 -10.00 -5.34 -16.76
N GLY A 674 -9.03 -4.75 -16.05
CA GLY A 674 -8.35 -3.54 -16.45
C GLY A 674 -7.75 -3.69 -17.85
N TRP A 675 -7.03 -4.80 -18.11
CA TRP A 675 -6.52 -5.08 -19.45
C TRP A 675 -7.62 -5.28 -20.50
N GLU A 676 -8.75 -5.88 -20.17
CA GLU A 676 -9.92 -6.00 -21.07
C GLU A 676 -10.47 -4.62 -21.44
N LEU A 677 -10.59 -3.72 -20.46
CA LEU A 677 -11.16 -2.38 -20.58
C LEU A 677 -10.18 -1.36 -21.20
N THR A 678 -8.87 -1.58 -21.15
CA THR A 678 -7.90 -0.73 -21.85
C THR A 678 -8.03 -0.94 -23.36
N ARG A 679 -8.05 0.14 -24.15
CA ARG A 679 -8.03 0.05 -25.62
C ARG A 679 -6.69 -0.44 -26.15
N LYS A 680 -6.67 -0.91 -27.39
CA LYS A 680 -5.41 -1.28 -28.05
C LYS A 680 -4.50 -0.05 -28.18
N GLY A 681 -3.27 -0.14 -27.67
CA GLY A 681 -2.34 0.99 -27.60
C GLY A 681 -2.55 1.90 -26.39
N GLY A 682 -3.61 1.71 -25.61
CA GLY A 682 -3.82 2.38 -24.32
C GLY A 682 -2.91 1.84 -23.22
N VAL A 683 -2.92 2.54 -22.09
CA VAL A 683 -2.05 2.29 -20.93
C VAL A 683 -2.86 1.68 -19.79
N LEU A 684 -2.31 0.63 -19.17
CA LEU A 684 -2.81 0.07 -17.91
C LEU A 684 -1.73 0.26 -16.84
N SER A 685 -2.08 0.89 -15.72
CA SER A 685 -1.15 1.18 -14.62
C SER A 685 -1.80 0.86 -13.27
N TYR A 686 -1.30 -0.14 -12.54
CA TYR A 686 -1.83 -0.47 -11.21
C TYR A 686 -0.74 -0.59 -10.16
N ILE A 687 -1.12 -0.27 -8.92
CA ILE A 687 -0.41 -0.68 -7.72
C ILE A 687 -1.13 -1.91 -7.14
N THR A 688 -0.41 -3.01 -6.97
CA THR A 688 -0.94 -4.31 -6.51
C THR A 688 0.05 -5.00 -5.58
N SER A 689 -0.32 -6.12 -4.97
CA SER A 689 0.64 -6.96 -4.22
C SER A 689 1.79 -7.47 -5.10
N ASN A 690 3.04 -7.39 -4.61
CA ASN A 690 4.22 -7.91 -5.31
C ASN A 690 4.30 -9.45 -5.39
N THR A 691 3.34 -10.15 -4.77
CA THR A 691 3.26 -11.63 -4.74
C THR A 691 3.34 -12.25 -6.13
N PHE A 692 2.99 -11.53 -7.19
CA PHE A 692 3.12 -12.02 -8.55
C PHE A 692 4.55 -12.13 -9.08
N TYR A 693 5.59 -11.67 -8.39
CA TYR A 693 6.97 -11.73 -8.90
C TYR A 693 7.45 -13.17 -9.11
N THR A 694 7.27 -14.03 -8.09
CA THR A 694 7.81 -15.40 -8.13
C THR A 694 6.77 -16.47 -7.81
N ILE A 695 5.76 -16.18 -6.98
CA ILE A 695 4.80 -17.19 -6.50
C ILE A 695 4.15 -17.91 -7.68
N GLY A 696 4.22 -19.24 -7.68
CA GLY A 696 3.78 -20.07 -8.81
C GLY A 696 2.29 -19.88 -9.14
N SER A 697 1.48 -19.63 -8.12
CA SER A 697 0.04 -19.43 -8.23
C SER A 697 -0.38 -18.13 -8.91
N LYS A 698 0.56 -17.19 -9.09
CA LYS A 698 0.37 -15.88 -9.73
C LYS A 698 0.93 -15.81 -11.16
N GLN A 699 1.23 -16.96 -11.75
CA GLN A 699 1.80 -17.04 -13.10
C GLN A 699 0.93 -16.35 -14.15
N THR A 700 -0.38 -16.39 -14.02
CA THR A 700 -1.33 -15.70 -14.90
C THR A 700 -1.03 -14.20 -15.01
N THR A 701 -0.80 -13.51 -13.88
CA THR A 701 -0.46 -12.08 -13.88
C THR A 701 0.82 -11.85 -14.66
N ARG A 702 1.87 -12.64 -14.42
CA ARG A 702 3.14 -12.52 -15.17
C ARG A 702 2.96 -12.74 -16.67
N GLN A 703 2.12 -13.70 -17.06
CA GLN A 703 1.83 -13.95 -18.46
C GLN A 703 1.05 -12.81 -19.10
N LEU A 704 0.08 -12.20 -18.38
CA LEU A 704 -0.61 -10.99 -18.85
C LEU A 704 0.39 -9.86 -19.10
N LEU A 705 1.22 -9.53 -18.10
CA LEU A 705 2.20 -8.44 -18.19
C LEU A 705 3.19 -8.67 -19.35
N GLN A 706 3.73 -9.88 -19.50
CA GLN A 706 4.75 -10.19 -20.51
C GLN A 706 4.19 -10.48 -21.92
N ARG A 707 2.86 -10.58 -22.08
CA ARG A 707 2.19 -10.63 -23.39
C ARG A 707 1.86 -9.25 -23.94
N ASN A 708 2.02 -8.21 -23.12
CA ASN A 708 1.87 -6.82 -23.53
C ASN A 708 3.24 -6.13 -23.53
N GLN A 709 3.31 -4.91 -24.05
CA GLN A 709 4.51 -4.10 -23.94
C GLN A 709 4.59 -3.49 -22.54
N LEU A 710 5.34 -4.15 -21.66
CA LEU A 710 5.65 -3.64 -20.33
C LEU A 710 6.49 -2.36 -20.44
N LEU A 711 6.13 -1.33 -19.69
CA LEU A 711 6.78 -0.02 -19.70
C LEU A 711 7.64 0.14 -18.44
N ASP A 712 7.05 -0.11 -17.28
CA ASP A 712 7.70 0.00 -15.98
C ASP A 712 7.22 -1.10 -15.03
N LEU A 713 8.11 -1.54 -14.14
CA LEU A 713 7.82 -2.46 -13.03
C LEU A 713 8.63 -2.00 -11.82
N LEU A 714 7.95 -1.56 -10.77
CA LEU A 714 8.54 -0.99 -9.56
C LEU A 714 8.14 -1.82 -8.34
N ARG A 715 9.12 -2.22 -7.52
CA ARG A 715 8.88 -2.73 -6.16
C ARG A 715 8.78 -1.53 -5.23
N ALA A 716 7.62 -1.37 -4.59
CA ALA A 716 7.34 -0.22 -3.76
C ALA A 716 7.74 -0.50 -2.29
N ASN A 717 7.97 0.58 -1.54
CA ASN A 717 8.28 0.54 -0.12
C ASN A 717 7.11 -0.08 0.65
N SER A 718 7.41 -0.97 1.60
CA SER A 718 6.40 -1.62 2.42
C SER A 718 5.56 -0.64 3.24
N ASP A 719 6.13 0.52 3.59
CA ASP A 719 5.47 1.57 4.36
C ASP A 719 4.47 2.39 3.52
N THR A 720 4.29 2.03 2.25
CA THR A 720 3.29 2.63 1.35
C THR A 720 1.87 2.53 1.92
N PHE A 721 1.56 1.41 2.54
CA PHE A 721 0.29 1.18 3.22
C PHE A 721 0.61 0.70 4.63
N GLU A 722 -0.26 0.98 5.62
CA GLU A 722 -0.12 0.43 6.98
C GLU A 722 -0.38 -1.10 7.04
N ALA A 723 -0.35 -1.79 5.90
CA ALA A 723 -0.66 -3.20 5.72
C ALA A 723 0.61 -4.06 5.60
N THR A 724 0.52 -5.33 6.00
CA THR A 724 1.64 -6.31 5.94
C THR A 724 2.02 -6.78 4.53
N VAL A 725 1.54 -6.12 3.47
CA VAL A 725 1.71 -6.58 2.07
C VAL A 725 2.66 -5.63 1.34
N GLU A 726 3.75 -6.18 0.81
CA GLU A 726 4.67 -5.43 -0.05
C GLU A 726 3.99 -5.07 -1.40
N PRO A 727 3.89 -3.78 -1.76
CA PRO A 727 3.27 -3.37 -3.01
C PRO A 727 4.24 -3.41 -4.20
N ALA A 728 3.67 -3.50 -5.39
CA ALA A 728 4.36 -3.36 -6.67
C ALA A 728 3.51 -2.54 -7.63
N ILE A 729 4.15 -1.62 -8.33
CA ILE A 729 3.54 -0.78 -9.36
C ILE A 729 3.98 -1.33 -10.72
N PHE A 730 3.05 -1.49 -11.65
CA PHE A 730 3.40 -1.78 -13.03
C PHE A 730 2.66 -0.85 -13.98
N ALA A 731 3.29 -0.53 -15.11
CA ALA A 731 2.66 0.14 -16.23
C ALA A 731 2.91 -0.67 -17.51
N LEU A 732 1.88 -0.89 -18.31
CA LEU A 732 1.98 -1.55 -19.62
C LEU A 732 1.17 -0.83 -20.67
N GLN A 733 1.55 -1.02 -21.93
CA GLN A 733 0.74 -0.64 -23.08
C GLN A 733 0.11 -1.89 -23.69
N LYS A 734 -1.21 -1.86 -23.96
CA LYS A 734 -1.94 -3.00 -24.55
C LYS A 734 -1.62 -3.16 -26.04
N ARG A 735 -0.47 -3.76 -26.30
CA ARG A 735 0.01 -4.15 -27.64
C ARG A 735 1.01 -5.30 -27.53
N ASP A 736 1.24 -5.98 -28.64
CA ASP A 736 2.25 -7.04 -28.68
C ASP A 736 3.64 -6.46 -28.32
N PRO A 737 4.44 -7.14 -27.48
CA PRO A 737 5.74 -6.65 -27.06
C PRO A 737 6.72 -6.64 -28.22
N ASP A 738 7.36 -5.49 -28.46
CA ASP A 738 8.53 -5.40 -29.32
C ASP A 738 9.73 -6.09 -28.65
N PRO A 739 10.36 -7.11 -29.26
CA PRO A 739 11.55 -7.75 -28.71
C PRO A 739 12.75 -6.81 -28.49
N ALA A 740 12.79 -5.67 -29.20
CA ALA A 740 13.82 -4.66 -29.01
C ALA A 740 13.53 -3.72 -27.83
N HIS A 741 12.26 -3.61 -27.41
CA HIS A 741 11.86 -2.74 -26.31
C HIS A 741 12.47 -3.20 -25.00
N LYS A 742 13.00 -2.23 -24.25
CA LYS A 742 13.45 -2.42 -22.88
C LYS A 742 12.57 -1.61 -21.96
N PHE A 743 12.17 -2.20 -20.85
CA PHE A 743 11.33 -1.56 -19.84
C PHE A 743 12.18 -1.28 -18.59
N ASN A 744 11.70 -0.40 -17.72
CA ASN A 744 12.43 -0.08 -16.49
C ASN A 744 11.96 -1.00 -15.35
N TYR A 745 12.90 -1.69 -14.73
CA TYR A 745 12.73 -2.38 -13.45
C TYR A 745 13.32 -1.49 -12.36
N ILE A 746 12.55 -1.18 -11.32
CA ILE A 746 12.99 -0.33 -10.21
C ILE A 746 12.72 -1.07 -8.91
N ASP A 747 13.73 -1.15 -8.06
CA ASP A 747 13.59 -1.54 -6.67
C ASP A 747 13.67 -0.29 -5.79
N ALA A 748 12.52 0.15 -5.30
CA ALA A 748 12.34 1.31 -4.45
C ALA A 748 11.82 0.90 -3.06
N SER A 749 12.08 -0.35 -2.65
CA SER A 749 11.60 -0.89 -1.37
C SER A 749 12.15 -0.15 -0.15
N GLU A 750 13.35 0.41 -0.27
CA GLU A 750 14.04 1.20 0.78
C GLU A 750 13.95 2.71 0.52
N THR A 751 13.28 3.13 -0.56
CA THR A 751 13.17 4.54 -0.94
C THR A 751 11.97 5.17 -0.27
N GLU A 752 12.13 6.39 0.25
CA GLU A 752 11.01 7.13 0.82
C GLU A 752 9.97 7.45 -0.26
N ILE A 753 8.70 7.28 0.08
CA ILE A 753 7.59 7.41 -0.88
C ILE A 753 7.55 8.80 -1.53
N GLN A 754 7.99 9.84 -0.82
CA GLN A 754 8.06 11.22 -1.33
C GLN A 754 8.99 11.36 -2.55
N GLU A 755 10.04 10.54 -2.62
CA GLU A 755 11.03 10.58 -3.69
C GLU A 755 10.51 9.98 -5.01
N TYR A 756 9.39 9.23 -4.99
CA TYR A 756 8.92 8.47 -6.17
C TYR A 756 8.61 9.36 -7.38
N ARG A 757 8.31 10.64 -7.13
CA ARG A 757 8.08 11.63 -8.19
C ARG A 757 9.32 11.85 -9.07
N SER A 758 10.53 11.68 -8.53
CA SER A 758 11.77 11.88 -9.29
C SER A 758 11.99 10.82 -10.36
N PHE A 759 11.47 9.60 -10.17
CA PHE A 759 11.62 8.51 -11.13
C PHE A 759 11.08 8.85 -12.52
N VAL A 760 10.07 9.72 -12.67
CA VAL A 760 9.59 10.10 -14.01
C VAL A 760 10.70 10.80 -14.82
N ARG A 761 11.56 11.58 -14.15
CA ARG A 761 12.71 12.29 -14.75
C ARG A 761 13.92 11.39 -14.96
N GLU A 762 14.24 10.58 -13.95
CA GLU A 762 15.49 9.80 -13.91
C GLU A 762 15.49 8.60 -14.88
N LEU A 763 14.32 8.22 -15.40
CA LEU A 763 14.17 7.14 -16.39
C LEU A 763 14.53 7.59 -17.83
N ASP A 764 15.67 8.26 -17.99
CA ASP A 764 16.16 8.78 -19.27
C ASP A 764 16.64 7.67 -20.23
N THR A 765 16.31 7.81 -21.52
CA THR A 765 16.30 6.76 -22.54
C THR A 765 17.58 6.63 -23.37
N SER A 766 18.70 7.25 -22.97
CA SER A 766 19.92 7.23 -23.80
C SER A 766 20.33 5.80 -24.23
N GLU A 767 20.28 5.58 -25.55
CA GLU A 767 20.34 4.27 -26.20
C GLU A 767 21.76 3.70 -26.16
N SER A 768 22.05 2.88 -25.15
CA SER A 768 23.01 1.78 -25.33
C SER A 768 22.25 0.55 -25.84
N ASP A 769 22.23 0.40 -27.17
CA ASP A 769 21.61 -0.73 -27.88
C ASP A 769 22.27 -2.10 -27.61
N ALA A 770 23.46 -2.12 -26.99
CA ALA A 770 24.30 -3.32 -26.98
C ALA A 770 23.94 -4.35 -25.89
N GLU A 771 23.45 -3.91 -24.72
CA GLU A 771 23.33 -4.78 -23.53
C GLU A 771 21.88 -5.21 -23.25
N ARG A 772 21.69 -6.46 -22.80
CA ARG A 772 20.36 -7.02 -22.43
C ARG A 772 19.76 -6.37 -21.17
N VAL A 773 20.64 -5.89 -20.30
CA VAL A 773 20.35 -5.19 -19.05
C VAL A 773 21.32 -4.01 -18.97
N ALA A 774 20.85 -2.84 -18.59
CA ALA A 774 21.70 -1.68 -18.30
C ALA A 774 21.23 -1.04 -16.98
N PRO A 775 22.12 -0.72 -16.03
CA PRO A 775 21.74 -0.01 -14.81
C PRO A 775 21.18 1.38 -15.15
N LEU A 776 20.25 1.85 -14.34
CA LEU A 776 19.74 3.23 -14.35
C LEU A 776 20.51 4.04 -13.31
N ASP A 777 20.69 5.32 -13.58
CA ASP A 777 21.30 6.27 -12.64
C ASP A 777 20.18 6.84 -11.77
N LEU A 778 19.93 6.19 -10.63
CA LEU A 778 18.94 6.59 -9.62
C LEU A 778 19.66 7.00 -8.33
N HIS A 779 18.95 7.69 -7.44
CA HIS A 779 19.44 8.02 -6.10
C HIS A 779 19.93 6.79 -5.30
N ASP A 780 20.86 6.99 -4.35
CA ASP A 780 21.53 5.92 -3.58
C ASP A 780 20.56 4.96 -2.84
N SER A 781 19.34 5.40 -2.54
CA SER A 781 18.28 4.63 -1.87
C SER A 781 17.51 3.69 -2.81
N SER A 782 17.76 3.76 -4.12
CA SER A 782 17.01 3.08 -5.18
C SER A 782 17.93 2.33 -6.13
N ARG A 783 17.46 1.22 -6.68
CA ARG A 783 18.20 0.46 -7.71
C ARG A 783 17.33 0.28 -8.94
N GLY A 784 17.84 0.71 -10.09
CA GLY A 784 17.10 0.67 -11.34
C GLY A 784 17.85 -0.04 -12.45
N TYR A 785 17.12 -0.71 -13.33
CA TYR A 785 17.67 -1.38 -14.50
C TYR A 785 16.73 -1.27 -15.69
N ARG A 786 17.29 -1.05 -16.87
CA ARG A 786 16.61 -1.16 -18.15
C ARG A 786 16.80 -2.57 -18.71
N VAL A 787 15.70 -3.31 -18.92
CA VAL A 787 15.74 -4.75 -19.17
C VAL A 787 14.94 -5.16 -20.39
N GLN A 788 15.48 -6.07 -21.20
CA GLN A 788 14.71 -6.75 -22.24
C GLN A 788 13.75 -7.78 -21.65
N LEU A 789 12.47 -7.72 -22.04
CA LEU A 789 11.42 -8.63 -21.56
C LEU A 789 11.76 -10.12 -21.73
N GLN A 790 12.58 -10.46 -22.74
CA GLN A 790 12.99 -11.82 -23.03
C GLN A 790 13.73 -12.50 -21.85
N VAL A 791 14.45 -11.72 -21.03
CA VAL A 791 15.13 -12.22 -19.81
C VAL A 791 14.13 -12.94 -18.90
N TYR A 792 12.98 -12.32 -18.65
CA TYR A 792 11.95 -12.88 -17.78
C TYR A 792 11.16 -14.00 -18.47
N LYS A 793 10.93 -13.88 -19.77
CA LYS A 793 10.28 -14.95 -20.55
C LYS A 793 11.06 -16.26 -20.49
N ASP A 794 12.39 -16.21 -20.45
CA ASP A 794 13.26 -17.39 -20.39
C ASP A 794 13.50 -17.94 -18.98
N THR A 795 12.89 -17.32 -17.97
CA THR A 795 12.92 -17.78 -16.58
C THR A 795 11.80 -18.76 -16.27
N LEU A 796 12.04 -19.64 -15.29
CA LEU A 796 11.03 -20.55 -14.74
C LEU A 796 9.73 -19.81 -14.39
N ARG A 797 8.59 -20.33 -14.86
CA ARG A 797 7.25 -19.73 -14.64
C ARG A 797 7.16 -18.23 -15.01
N SER A 798 8.04 -17.77 -15.89
CA SER A 798 8.17 -16.37 -16.30
C SER A 798 8.36 -15.40 -15.12
N ALA A 799 9.02 -15.82 -14.04
CA ALA A 799 9.21 -15.00 -12.84
C ALA A 799 9.92 -13.67 -13.12
N PHE A 800 9.53 -12.61 -12.40
CA PHE A 800 10.27 -11.35 -12.34
C PHE A 800 11.26 -11.38 -11.18
N PHE A 801 12.44 -10.83 -11.40
CA PHE A 801 13.54 -10.78 -10.44
C PHE A 801 14.36 -9.50 -10.68
N GLU A 802 15.06 -9.03 -9.65
CA GLU A 802 15.97 -7.90 -9.79
C GLU A 802 17.17 -8.31 -10.66
N PRO A 803 17.43 -7.67 -11.80
CA PRO A 803 18.41 -8.12 -12.78
C PRO A 803 19.85 -7.67 -12.41
N THR A 804 20.26 -7.87 -11.16
CA THR A 804 21.64 -7.64 -10.70
C THR A 804 22.63 -8.48 -11.51
N GLU A 805 23.91 -8.10 -11.53
CA GLU A 805 24.93 -8.88 -12.24
C GLU A 805 24.95 -10.36 -11.78
N THR A 806 24.87 -10.58 -10.48
CA THR A 806 24.81 -11.91 -9.85
C THR A 806 23.56 -12.68 -10.28
N ASN A 807 22.37 -12.05 -10.27
CA ASN A 807 21.14 -12.68 -10.72
C ASN A 807 21.17 -13.01 -12.22
N MET A 808 21.76 -12.15 -13.04
CA MET A 808 21.91 -12.41 -14.48
C MET A 808 22.87 -13.58 -14.77
N ARG A 809 23.96 -13.71 -14.02
CA ARG A 809 24.87 -14.88 -14.09
C ARG A 809 24.13 -16.17 -13.72
N LEU A 810 23.40 -16.17 -12.61
CA LEU A 810 22.58 -17.30 -12.17
C LEU A 810 21.50 -17.68 -13.20
N HIS A 811 20.82 -16.68 -13.75
CA HIS A 811 19.79 -16.87 -14.76
C HIS A 811 20.35 -17.56 -16.01
N ASP A 812 21.41 -16.99 -16.58
CA ASP A 812 21.99 -17.45 -17.84
C ASP A 812 22.63 -18.84 -17.71
N GLN A 813 23.19 -19.15 -16.54
CA GLN A 813 23.82 -20.45 -16.27
C GLN A 813 22.82 -21.56 -15.92
N PHE A 814 21.78 -21.23 -15.13
CA PHE A 814 20.89 -22.23 -14.54
C PHE A 814 19.46 -22.10 -15.02
N MET A 815 18.84 -20.93 -14.87
CA MET A 815 17.38 -20.81 -14.89
C MET A 815 16.75 -21.15 -16.24
N SER A 816 17.40 -20.81 -17.35
CA SER A 816 16.93 -21.19 -18.70
C SER A 816 16.85 -22.72 -18.88
N ARG A 817 17.83 -23.45 -18.33
CA ARG A 817 17.86 -24.91 -18.33
C ARG A 817 16.81 -25.49 -17.39
N ILE A 818 16.65 -24.89 -16.20
CA ILE A 818 15.64 -25.32 -15.21
C ILE A 818 14.23 -25.14 -15.76
N LYS A 819 13.93 -24.03 -16.41
CA LYS A 819 12.65 -23.83 -17.12
C LYS A 819 12.39 -24.97 -18.10
N SER A 820 13.37 -25.26 -18.97
CA SER A 820 13.25 -26.33 -19.97
C SER A 820 13.01 -27.70 -19.33
N LEU A 821 13.71 -28.02 -18.23
CA LEU A 821 13.53 -29.28 -17.50
C LEU A 821 12.18 -29.35 -16.80
N ALA A 822 11.73 -28.25 -16.19
CA ALA A 822 10.44 -28.19 -15.51
C ALA A 822 9.28 -28.37 -16.50
N GLU A 823 9.36 -27.77 -17.69
CA GLU A 823 8.38 -27.95 -18.77
C GLU A 823 8.42 -29.37 -19.37
N GLU A 824 9.61 -29.92 -19.61
CA GLU A 824 9.77 -31.28 -20.17
C GLU A 824 9.21 -32.36 -19.23
N TRP A 825 9.42 -32.19 -17.92
CA TRP A 825 9.08 -33.18 -16.88
C TRP A 825 7.88 -32.77 -16.00
N GLU A 826 7.09 -31.79 -16.43
CA GLU A 826 5.96 -31.24 -15.66
C GLU A 826 5.02 -32.34 -15.17
N SER A 827 4.67 -33.27 -16.06
CA SER A 827 3.73 -34.36 -15.76
C SER A 827 4.30 -35.37 -14.76
N GLU A 828 5.61 -35.58 -14.76
CA GLU A 828 6.31 -36.52 -13.88
C GLU A 828 6.59 -35.93 -12.50
N LEU A 829 6.79 -34.62 -12.41
CA LEU A 829 7.11 -33.90 -11.18
C LEU A 829 5.88 -33.52 -10.35
N GLN A 830 4.68 -33.67 -10.91
CA GLN A 830 3.40 -33.24 -10.33
C GLN A 830 3.21 -33.68 -8.87
N ASP A 831 3.50 -34.94 -8.55
CA ASP A 831 3.41 -35.45 -7.19
C ASP A 831 4.37 -36.63 -6.95
N VAL A 832 4.51 -37.06 -5.70
CA VAL A 832 5.46 -38.11 -5.31
C VAL A 832 5.08 -39.49 -5.90
N THR A 833 3.79 -39.77 -6.05
CA THR A 833 3.30 -41.04 -6.62
C THR A 833 3.67 -41.13 -8.09
N THR A 834 3.44 -40.05 -8.82
CA THR A 834 3.75 -39.94 -10.24
C THR A 834 5.26 -39.99 -10.49
N LEU A 835 6.04 -39.30 -9.64
CA LEU A 835 7.50 -39.37 -9.66
C LEU A 835 8.01 -40.80 -9.45
N LYS A 836 7.49 -41.51 -8.43
CA LYS A 836 7.87 -42.90 -8.13
C LYS A 836 7.51 -43.85 -9.27
N HIS A 837 6.35 -43.67 -9.90
CA HIS A 837 5.92 -44.47 -11.05
C HIS A 837 6.85 -44.28 -12.27
N ASN A 838 7.38 -43.07 -12.44
CA ASN A 838 8.23 -42.72 -13.57
C ASN A 838 9.74 -42.78 -13.27
N ALA A 839 10.16 -43.27 -12.10
CA ALA A 839 11.56 -43.27 -11.67
C ALA A 839 12.50 -44.00 -12.66
N GLU A 840 12.07 -45.12 -13.25
CA GLU A 840 12.86 -45.83 -14.27
C GLU A 840 13.02 -45.00 -15.55
N LYS A 841 11.96 -44.31 -15.97
CA LYS A 841 11.97 -43.41 -17.14
C LYS A 841 12.90 -42.23 -16.91
N ILE A 842 12.79 -41.57 -15.75
CA ILE A 842 13.68 -40.47 -15.34
C ILE A 842 15.14 -40.94 -15.34
N THR A 843 15.39 -42.16 -14.82
CA THR A 843 16.74 -42.72 -14.79
C THR A 843 17.30 -42.93 -16.19
N GLN A 844 16.54 -43.55 -17.08
CA GLN A 844 17.00 -43.89 -18.44
C GLN A 844 17.18 -42.66 -19.33
N ASN A 845 16.27 -41.70 -19.23
CA ASN A 845 16.19 -40.59 -20.17
C ASN A 845 16.83 -39.30 -19.67
N HIS A 846 17.14 -39.18 -18.38
CA HIS A 846 17.75 -37.98 -17.79
C HIS A 846 18.99 -38.32 -16.94
N THR A 847 18.82 -38.94 -15.77
CA THR A 847 19.91 -39.00 -14.78
C THR A 847 21.10 -39.86 -15.19
N SER A 848 20.90 -40.87 -16.04
CA SER A 848 21.99 -41.68 -16.61
C SER A 848 22.86 -40.91 -17.60
N GLN A 849 22.35 -39.82 -18.19
CA GLN A 849 23.02 -39.02 -19.21
C GLN A 849 23.80 -37.84 -18.63
N LEU A 850 23.59 -37.51 -17.34
CA LEU A 850 24.25 -36.37 -16.70
C LEU A 850 25.75 -36.62 -16.51
N ASP A 851 26.60 -35.72 -16.97
CA ASP A 851 28.04 -35.72 -16.71
C ASP A 851 28.43 -34.65 -15.68
N THR A 852 29.68 -34.67 -15.23
CA THR A 852 30.20 -33.65 -14.31
C THR A 852 30.10 -32.25 -14.91
N GLY A 853 29.56 -31.30 -14.14
CA GLY A 853 29.28 -29.93 -14.58
C GLY A 853 27.87 -29.73 -15.16
N ASP A 854 27.14 -30.81 -15.45
CA ASP A 854 25.72 -30.68 -15.82
C ASP A 854 24.88 -30.23 -14.63
N VAL A 855 23.70 -29.67 -14.91
CA VAL A 855 22.75 -29.23 -13.91
C VAL A 855 21.42 -29.95 -14.11
N SER A 856 20.82 -30.38 -13.00
CA SER A 856 19.47 -30.91 -12.94
C SER A 856 18.71 -30.29 -11.78
N ILE A 857 17.39 -30.44 -11.74
CA ILE A 857 16.58 -30.05 -10.59
C ILE A 857 16.54 -31.14 -9.52
N LEU A 858 16.39 -30.74 -8.24
CA LEU A 858 16.33 -31.64 -7.08
C LEU A 858 15.29 -32.76 -7.25
N GLY A 859 14.12 -32.44 -7.83
CA GLY A 859 13.02 -33.38 -8.03
C GLY A 859 13.34 -34.55 -8.97
N LEU A 860 14.20 -34.35 -9.98
CA LEU A 860 14.63 -35.42 -10.89
C LEU A 860 15.78 -36.26 -10.33
N LEU A 861 16.48 -35.73 -9.32
CA LEU A 861 17.63 -36.38 -8.69
C LEU A 861 17.25 -37.18 -7.45
N THR A 862 16.10 -36.88 -6.86
CA THR A 862 15.68 -37.44 -5.57
C THR A 862 14.29 -38.08 -5.66
N LEU A 863 14.01 -38.99 -4.74
CA LEU A 863 12.67 -39.50 -4.45
C LEU A 863 12.27 -39.13 -3.02
N GLY A 864 10.97 -39.04 -2.77
CA GLY A 864 10.42 -38.69 -1.46
C GLY A 864 9.62 -37.38 -1.48
N GLY A 865 9.29 -36.89 -0.30
CA GLY A 865 8.43 -35.72 -0.10
C GLY A 865 7.93 -35.64 1.34
N GLN A 866 6.76 -35.02 1.53
CA GLN A 866 6.24 -34.73 2.87
C GLN A 866 6.08 -36.01 3.70
N GLY A 867 6.44 -35.93 4.99
CA GLY A 867 6.21 -36.98 5.97
C GLY A 867 4.72 -37.18 6.30
N MET A 868 4.45 -37.80 7.44
CA MET A 868 3.10 -38.21 7.83
C MET A 868 2.21 -36.99 8.05
N THR A 869 0.96 -36.96 7.59
CA THR A 869 -0.01 -35.90 7.91
C THR A 869 -0.92 -36.38 9.04
N THR A 870 -1.03 -35.67 10.17
CA THR A 870 -1.99 -35.99 11.24
C THR A 870 -2.39 -34.74 12.04
N ASP A 871 -3.63 -34.71 12.56
CA ASP A 871 -4.12 -33.56 13.35
C ASP A 871 -3.77 -33.63 14.84
N LYS A 872 -3.26 -34.76 15.39
CA LYS A 872 -2.99 -34.94 16.84
C LYS A 872 -1.88 -35.97 17.13
N ASN A 873 -0.65 -35.72 16.67
CA ASN A 873 0.50 -36.62 16.90
C ASN A 873 0.95 -36.73 18.37
N ALA A 874 0.66 -35.75 19.22
CA ALA A 874 1.16 -35.68 20.61
C ALA A 874 0.88 -36.97 21.41
N LYS A 875 -0.28 -37.60 21.20
CA LYS A 875 -0.67 -38.85 21.89
C LYS A 875 0.31 -40.01 21.64
N TYR A 876 0.90 -40.07 20.45
CA TYR A 876 1.80 -41.15 20.02
C TYR A 876 3.28 -40.79 20.17
N MET A 877 3.58 -39.59 20.67
CA MET A 877 4.94 -39.11 20.83
C MET A 877 5.36 -39.10 22.30
N ALA A 878 6.67 -39.12 22.53
CA ALA A 878 7.28 -39.08 23.86
C ALA A 878 8.71 -38.54 23.79
N PHE A 879 9.18 -37.99 24.91
CA PHE A 879 10.60 -37.74 25.17
C PHE A 879 11.30 -39.01 25.65
N LEU A 880 12.62 -39.10 25.44
CA LEU A 880 13.42 -40.18 26.00
C LEU A 880 13.92 -39.83 27.40
N GLU A 881 13.88 -40.79 28.32
CA GLU A 881 14.46 -40.64 29.65
C GLU A 881 15.95 -40.23 29.60
N GLY A 882 16.28 -39.16 30.34
CA GLY A 882 17.62 -38.60 30.43
C GLY A 882 17.93 -37.48 29.43
N THR A 883 16.93 -36.97 28.70
CA THR A 883 17.03 -35.70 27.97
C THR A 883 16.58 -34.53 28.84
N GLU A 884 17.04 -33.33 28.52
CA GLU A 884 16.65 -32.09 29.22
C GLU A 884 15.13 -31.88 29.20
N GLU A 885 14.48 -32.14 28.07
CA GLU A 885 13.01 -32.06 27.96
C GLU A 885 12.27 -33.06 28.86
N ALA A 886 12.86 -34.22 29.13
CA ALA A 886 12.26 -35.21 30.03
C ALA A 886 12.37 -34.75 31.49
N GLU A 887 13.45 -34.06 31.86
CA GLU A 887 13.64 -33.46 33.19
C GLU A 887 12.66 -32.30 33.40
N GLU A 888 12.54 -31.40 32.44
CA GLU A 888 11.56 -30.30 32.46
C GLU A 888 10.11 -30.78 32.59
N LEU A 889 9.76 -31.84 31.85
CA LEU A 889 8.44 -32.45 31.97
C LEU A 889 8.23 -33.10 33.35
N ALA A 890 9.27 -33.71 33.93
CA ALA A 890 9.19 -34.29 35.27
C ALA A 890 9.03 -33.22 36.36
N ASP A 891 9.76 -32.11 36.29
CA ASP A 891 9.69 -31.01 37.25
C ASP A 891 8.31 -30.34 37.27
N ARG A 892 7.61 -30.33 36.13
CA ARG A 892 6.23 -29.82 35.99
C ARG A 892 5.16 -30.76 36.56
N ASN A 893 5.50 -32.00 36.88
CA ASN A 893 4.54 -33.03 37.28
C ASN A 893 4.92 -33.63 38.66
N PRO A 894 4.28 -33.19 39.76
CA PRO A 894 4.57 -33.69 41.10
C PRO A 894 4.41 -35.22 41.26
N ASP A 895 3.49 -35.82 40.52
CA ASP A 895 3.22 -37.26 40.46
C ASP A 895 3.71 -37.88 39.13
N PHE A 896 4.91 -37.50 38.68
CA PHE A 896 5.48 -37.94 37.40
C PHE A 896 5.57 -39.47 37.26
N LYS A 897 5.20 -39.97 36.07
CA LYS A 897 5.23 -41.39 35.71
C LYS A 897 5.93 -41.64 34.39
N LEU A 898 6.88 -42.57 34.40
CA LEU A 898 7.54 -43.09 33.21
C LEU A 898 6.62 -44.03 32.43
N ASN A 899 6.71 -43.99 31.11
CA ASN A 899 5.95 -44.80 30.15
C ASN A 899 4.41 -44.58 30.17
N GLU A 900 3.93 -43.57 30.90
CA GLU A 900 2.53 -43.16 30.99
C GLU A 900 2.37 -41.68 30.62
N ARG A 901 1.13 -41.25 30.35
CA ARG A 901 0.83 -39.81 30.14
C ARG A 901 0.81 -39.11 31.50
N ASN A 902 1.38 -37.92 31.56
CA ASN A 902 1.38 -37.04 32.72
C ASN A 902 0.31 -35.94 32.57
N GLU A 903 -0.09 -35.31 33.67
CA GLU A 903 -1.20 -34.34 33.66
C GLU A 903 -0.81 -33.02 32.99
N ASN A 904 0.38 -32.51 33.32
CA ASN A 904 0.91 -31.28 32.73
C ASN A 904 1.85 -31.64 31.58
N GLU A 905 1.65 -30.99 30.44
CA GLU A 905 2.55 -31.12 29.29
C GLU A 905 3.75 -30.16 29.36
N TYR A 906 4.81 -30.49 28.63
CA TYR A 906 5.92 -29.60 28.34
C TYR A 906 6.08 -29.47 26.83
N LYS A 907 6.11 -28.23 26.35
CA LYS A 907 5.90 -27.85 24.95
C LYS A 907 4.52 -28.32 24.47
N TYR A 908 4.41 -29.58 24.05
CA TYR A 908 3.18 -30.20 23.54
C TYR A 908 3.14 -31.72 23.81
N LEU A 909 4.08 -32.24 24.61
CA LEU A 909 4.20 -33.66 24.94
C LEU A 909 4.01 -33.89 26.45
N ASP A 910 3.40 -35.02 26.78
CA ASP A 910 3.03 -35.39 28.15
C ASP A 910 3.66 -36.72 28.61
N LYS A 911 4.58 -37.29 27.83
CA LYS A 911 5.08 -38.65 28.05
C LYS A 911 6.60 -38.73 27.94
N VAL A 912 7.20 -39.49 28.86
CA VAL A 912 8.61 -39.90 28.82
C VAL A 912 8.70 -41.41 28.76
N ILE A 913 9.51 -41.94 27.85
CA ILE A 913 9.74 -43.39 27.69
C ILE A 913 11.13 -43.81 28.14
N THR A 914 11.24 -45.04 28.64
CA THR A 914 12.52 -45.64 29.05
C THR A 914 13.24 -46.29 27.87
N LYS A 915 14.57 -46.43 27.96
CA LYS A 915 15.41 -46.96 26.84
C LYS A 915 15.04 -48.37 26.38
N ASP A 916 14.45 -49.21 27.24
CA ASP A 916 13.99 -50.56 26.88
C ASP A 916 12.74 -50.56 25.97
N ARG A 917 12.05 -49.42 25.85
CA ARG A 917 10.92 -49.23 24.94
C ARG A 917 11.34 -48.81 23.53
N VAL A 918 12.60 -48.42 23.34
CA VAL A 918 13.14 -47.95 22.06
C VAL A 918 13.61 -49.12 21.22
N ALA A 919 13.09 -49.22 20.00
CA ALA A 919 13.58 -50.15 18.99
C ALA A 919 14.75 -49.52 18.24
N ASP A 920 15.79 -50.31 17.92
CA ASP A 920 16.87 -49.89 17.04
C ASP A 920 16.40 -49.96 15.57
N PRO A 921 16.25 -48.81 14.88
CA PRO A 921 15.74 -48.79 13.53
C PRO A 921 16.60 -49.58 12.53
N SER A 922 17.90 -49.73 12.81
CA SER A 922 18.85 -50.47 11.97
C SER A 922 18.59 -51.99 11.96
N ASN A 923 17.83 -52.49 12.94
CA ASN A 923 17.49 -53.91 13.08
C ASN A 923 16.04 -54.24 12.69
N LEU A 924 15.26 -53.23 12.26
CA LEU A 924 13.88 -53.45 11.83
C LEU A 924 13.84 -54.18 10.49
N THR A 925 12.91 -55.11 10.35
CA THR A 925 12.62 -55.73 9.05
C THR A 925 11.85 -54.76 8.16
N SER A 926 11.91 -54.93 6.82
CA SER A 926 11.14 -54.09 5.89
C SER A 926 9.63 -54.13 6.15
N GLU A 927 9.10 -55.26 6.66
CA GLU A 927 7.69 -55.33 7.07
C GLU A 927 7.41 -54.43 8.27
N GLU A 928 8.30 -54.39 9.27
CA GLU A 928 8.17 -53.57 10.47
C GLU A 928 8.38 -52.08 10.20
N GLN A 929 9.27 -51.73 9.27
CA GLN A 929 9.47 -50.35 8.82
C GLN A 929 8.19 -49.81 8.16
N LEU A 930 7.58 -50.59 7.24
CA LEU A 930 6.42 -50.17 6.46
C LEU A 930 5.08 -50.28 7.21
N ASN A 931 4.91 -51.30 8.05
CA ASN A 931 3.61 -51.63 8.65
C ASN A 931 3.61 -51.55 10.18
N GLY A 932 4.72 -51.19 10.80
CA GLY A 932 4.86 -51.11 12.24
C GLY A 932 5.33 -52.41 12.90
N ILE A 933 5.88 -52.25 14.09
CA ILE A 933 6.41 -53.30 14.96
C ILE A 933 5.25 -54.05 15.60
N ASP A 934 5.34 -55.38 15.70
CA ASP A 934 4.33 -56.19 16.40
C ASP A 934 4.07 -55.64 17.82
N SER A 935 2.82 -55.26 18.12
CA SER A 935 2.42 -54.62 19.38
C SER A 935 2.68 -55.47 20.62
N SER A 936 2.94 -56.78 20.48
CA SER A 936 3.36 -57.66 21.58
C SER A 936 4.82 -57.47 22.01
N LYS A 937 5.64 -56.79 21.21
CA LYS A 937 7.03 -56.47 21.57
C LYS A 937 7.07 -55.32 22.57
N THR A 938 8.08 -55.34 23.44
CA THR A 938 8.29 -54.26 24.45
C THR A 938 8.89 -53.00 23.82
N ALA A 939 9.78 -53.18 22.83
CA ALA A 939 10.44 -52.10 22.11
C ALA A 939 9.68 -51.78 20.82
N THR A 940 8.86 -50.72 20.84
CA THR A 940 8.04 -50.28 19.70
C THR A 940 8.24 -48.82 19.34
N TRP A 941 9.02 -48.08 20.10
CA TRP A 941 9.25 -46.65 19.89
C TRP A 941 10.46 -46.42 19.01
N VAL A 942 10.33 -45.56 18.02
CA VAL A 942 11.41 -45.21 17.08
C VAL A 942 11.64 -43.70 17.09
N PRO A 943 12.85 -43.23 16.78
CA PRO A 943 13.12 -41.79 16.66
C PRO A 943 12.23 -41.16 15.59
N ILE A 944 11.75 -39.94 15.84
CA ILE A 944 11.03 -39.13 14.86
C ILE A 944 11.77 -37.82 14.57
N GLU A 945 11.75 -37.43 13.31
CA GLU A 945 12.33 -36.20 12.80
C GLU A 945 11.22 -35.16 12.62
N LYS A 946 11.34 -34.02 13.33
CA LYS A 946 10.29 -33.00 13.42
C LYS A 946 10.86 -31.61 13.66
N GLY A 947 10.24 -30.59 13.05
CA GLY A 947 10.55 -29.17 13.22
C GLY A 947 11.97 -28.78 12.82
N PHE A 948 12.27 -27.48 12.86
CA PHE A 948 13.61 -26.95 12.60
C PHE A 948 13.93 -25.83 13.59
N ARG A 949 15.14 -25.83 14.15
CA ARG A 949 15.71 -24.72 14.93
C ARG A 949 16.99 -24.26 14.23
N GLN A 950 17.38 -22.99 14.39
CA GLN A 950 18.64 -22.50 13.81
C GLN A 950 19.85 -23.32 14.29
N SER A 951 19.81 -23.84 15.52
CA SER A 951 20.83 -24.73 16.09
C SER A 951 20.92 -26.11 15.41
N ASP A 952 19.95 -26.50 14.58
CA ASP A 952 19.78 -27.87 14.06
C ASP A 952 20.18 -28.01 12.58
N LEU A 953 20.99 -27.08 12.05
CA LEU A 953 21.26 -26.91 10.61
C LEU A 953 21.70 -28.21 9.90
N TYR A 954 22.74 -28.90 10.35
CA TYR A 954 23.21 -30.14 9.71
C TYR A 954 22.74 -31.42 10.42
N TYR A 955 22.46 -31.33 11.72
CA TYR A 955 22.11 -32.45 12.58
C TYR A 955 21.25 -32.02 13.77
N LYS A 956 20.20 -32.80 14.06
CA LYS A 956 19.39 -32.68 15.28
C LYS A 956 19.61 -33.87 16.22
N PRO A 957 19.96 -33.66 17.50
CA PRO A 957 19.98 -34.72 18.51
C PRO A 957 18.63 -35.47 18.62
N GLN A 958 18.69 -36.76 18.96
CA GLN A 958 17.48 -37.58 19.12
C GLN A 958 16.82 -37.31 20.47
N VAL A 959 15.74 -36.54 20.45
CA VAL A 959 15.00 -36.15 21.66
C VAL A 959 13.58 -36.74 21.67
N GLU A 960 12.94 -36.78 20.50
CA GLU A 960 11.54 -37.14 20.34
C GLU A 960 11.40 -38.51 19.67
N TYR A 961 10.44 -39.30 20.15
CA TYR A 961 10.16 -40.65 19.69
C TYR A 961 8.67 -40.81 19.41
N ILE A 962 8.34 -41.62 18.39
CA ILE A 962 6.97 -42.00 18.05
C ILE A 962 6.75 -43.50 18.29
N ASN A 963 5.57 -43.87 18.77
CA ASN A 963 5.18 -45.27 18.90
C ASN A 963 4.89 -45.87 17.51
N TRP A 964 5.79 -46.72 17.03
CA TRP A 964 5.73 -47.39 15.74
C TRP A 964 5.09 -48.79 15.81
N SER A 965 4.28 -49.07 16.84
CA SER A 965 3.53 -50.33 16.93
C SER A 965 2.43 -50.42 15.86
N LYS A 966 2.10 -51.65 15.42
CA LYS A 966 1.02 -51.92 14.46
C LYS A 966 -0.30 -51.26 14.90
N ASP A 967 -0.63 -51.31 16.18
CA ASP A 967 -1.86 -50.71 16.71
C ASP A 967 -1.83 -49.17 16.63
N SER A 968 -0.68 -48.54 16.93
CA SER A 968 -0.55 -47.07 16.87
C SER A 968 -0.63 -46.56 15.43
N LEU A 969 -0.01 -47.25 14.48
CA LEU A 969 -0.08 -46.86 13.07
C LEU A 969 -1.50 -47.02 12.50
N GLN A 970 -2.20 -48.11 12.85
CA GLN A 970 -3.61 -48.28 12.49
C GLN A 970 -4.50 -47.19 13.08
N GLU A 971 -4.26 -46.80 14.34
CA GLU A 971 -5.00 -45.73 14.98
C GLU A 971 -4.77 -44.39 14.28
N ILE A 972 -3.52 -44.04 13.95
CA ILE A 972 -3.17 -42.85 13.18
C ILE A 972 -3.90 -42.84 11.83
N GLN A 973 -3.84 -43.94 11.07
CA GLN A 973 -4.48 -44.05 9.75
C GLN A 973 -6.02 -44.07 9.80
N SER A 974 -6.63 -44.38 10.95
CA SER A 974 -8.08 -44.36 11.11
C SER A 974 -8.68 -42.95 11.30
N HIS A 975 -7.83 -41.95 11.55
CA HIS A 975 -8.26 -40.55 11.67
C HIS A 975 -8.53 -39.93 10.29
N ARG A 976 -9.50 -39.02 10.21
CA ARG A 976 -9.97 -38.41 8.95
C ARG A 976 -8.85 -37.75 8.12
N ASN A 977 -7.83 -37.23 8.78
CA ASN A 977 -6.68 -36.54 8.19
C ASN A 977 -5.34 -37.28 8.43
N GLY A 978 -5.36 -38.52 8.95
CA GLY A 978 -4.18 -39.29 9.30
C GLY A 978 -3.63 -40.12 8.13
N ILE A 979 -2.56 -39.68 7.48
CA ILE A 979 -1.95 -40.37 6.33
C ILE A 979 -0.44 -40.54 6.54
N LEU A 980 0.05 -41.78 6.49
CA LEU A 980 1.49 -42.07 6.45
C LEU A 980 1.99 -41.93 5.00
N LYS A 981 2.46 -40.75 4.63
CA LYS A 981 3.04 -40.50 3.30
C LYS A 981 4.51 -40.90 3.27
N ASN A 982 5.01 -41.34 2.12
CA ASN A 982 6.44 -41.52 1.84
C ASN A 982 7.19 -42.45 2.82
N ILE A 983 6.48 -43.41 3.42
CA ILE A 983 7.01 -44.33 4.42
C ILE A 983 8.18 -45.19 3.92
N ASP A 984 8.30 -45.41 2.62
CA ASP A 984 9.41 -46.15 2.00
C ASP A 984 10.79 -45.49 2.23
N TYR A 985 10.81 -44.19 2.53
CA TYR A 985 12.04 -43.42 2.77
C TYR A 985 12.28 -43.17 4.26
N TYR A 986 11.41 -43.70 5.12
CA TYR A 986 11.62 -43.61 6.55
C TYR A 986 12.75 -44.57 6.93
N PHE A 987 13.53 -44.18 7.92
CA PHE A 987 14.68 -44.94 8.42
C PHE A 987 15.85 -45.09 7.44
N GLU A 988 15.75 -44.57 6.21
CA GLU A 988 16.86 -44.53 5.25
C GLU A 988 17.66 -43.22 5.35
N PRO A 989 18.93 -43.19 4.91
CA PRO A 989 19.68 -41.95 4.78
C PRO A 989 19.03 -41.00 3.77
N GLY A 990 18.79 -39.76 4.17
CA GLY A 990 18.21 -38.75 3.30
C GLY A 990 18.38 -37.33 3.81
N VAL A 991 17.94 -36.39 2.97
CA VAL A 991 17.91 -34.97 3.25
C VAL A 991 16.55 -34.62 3.84
N PHE A 992 16.52 -34.15 5.08
CA PHE A 992 15.31 -33.57 5.66
C PHE A 992 15.27 -32.07 5.39
N LEU A 993 14.18 -31.59 4.80
CA LEU A 993 13.88 -30.17 4.58
C LEU A 993 12.60 -29.81 5.35
N SER A 994 12.57 -28.68 6.06
CA SER A 994 11.34 -28.23 6.76
C SER A 994 10.27 -27.73 5.77
N ILE A 995 9.00 -27.75 6.18
CA ILE A 995 7.85 -27.20 5.43
C ILE A 995 7.14 -26.15 6.30
N GLY A 996 6.89 -24.96 5.74
CA GLY A 996 5.98 -23.94 6.29
C GLY A 996 6.63 -22.81 7.10
N GLY A 997 6.08 -21.59 6.95
CA GLY A 997 6.47 -20.33 7.62
C GLY A 997 7.39 -19.43 6.79
N PHE A 998 7.72 -18.23 7.32
CA PHE A 998 8.83 -17.34 6.89
C PHE A 998 10.22 -17.98 7.10
N ALA A 999 10.34 -19.31 6.94
CA ALA A 999 11.52 -20.07 7.28
C ALA A 999 12.30 -20.43 6.00
N ASN A 1000 13.49 -19.82 5.85
CA ASN A 1000 14.44 -20.02 4.77
C ASN A 1000 14.75 -21.52 4.53
N LEU A 1001 15.11 -21.87 3.29
CA LEU A 1001 15.54 -23.22 2.89
C LEU A 1001 16.67 -23.74 3.82
N LYS A 1002 16.40 -24.81 4.57
CA LYS A 1002 17.39 -25.44 5.46
C LYS A 1002 17.27 -26.96 5.48
N ALA A 1003 18.39 -27.64 5.27
CA ALA A 1003 18.53 -29.07 5.05
C ALA A 1003 19.37 -29.76 6.12
N ARG A 1004 18.89 -30.87 6.68
CA ARG A 1004 19.66 -31.66 7.67
C ARG A 1004 19.79 -33.12 7.29
N TYR A 1005 20.86 -33.75 7.78
CA TYR A 1005 21.05 -35.18 7.62
C TYR A 1005 20.10 -35.95 8.52
N THR A 1006 19.30 -36.83 7.92
CA THR A 1006 18.48 -37.78 8.67
C THR A 1006 18.76 -39.21 8.22
N ASN A 1007 18.72 -40.14 9.16
CA ASN A 1007 18.87 -41.57 8.96
C ASN A 1007 18.28 -42.30 10.15
N ASN A 1008 17.67 -43.48 9.94
CA ASN A 1008 17.07 -44.27 11.01
C ASN A 1008 15.97 -43.50 11.80
N ARG A 1009 15.16 -42.66 11.14
CA ARG A 1009 14.05 -41.92 11.78
C ARG A 1009 12.76 -41.97 10.95
N ALA A 1010 11.62 -41.86 11.64
CA ALA A 1010 10.34 -41.54 11.02
C ALA A 1010 10.23 -40.04 10.77
N ILE A 1011 9.40 -39.60 9.81
CA ILE A 1011 9.29 -38.18 9.41
C ILE A 1011 7.90 -37.62 9.75
N ASP A 1012 7.85 -36.47 10.42
CA ASP A 1012 6.60 -35.76 10.79
C ASP A 1012 6.02 -34.90 9.64
N HIS A 1013 4.80 -34.38 9.82
CA HIS A 1013 4.09 -33.53 8.84
C HIS A 1013 4.83 -32.25 8.47
N THR A 1014 5.69 -31.74 9.35
CA THR A 1014 6.40 -30.47 9.20
C THR A 1014 7.64 -30.56 8.30
N GLY A 1015 7.87 -31.68 7.61
CA GLY A 1015 9.10 -31.85 6.84
C GLY A 1015 8.98 -32.79 5.65
N ASN A 1016 9.87 -32.57 4.69
CA ASN A 1016 10.13 -33.41 3.54
C ASN A 1016 11.35 -34.30 3.78
N ILE A 1017 11.32 -35.51 3.22
CA ILE A 1017 12.48 -36.37 3.08
C ILE A 1017 12.81 -36.57 1.61
N PHE A 1018 14.05 -36.29 1.21
CA PHE A 1018 14.55 -36.49 -0.15
C PHE A 1018 15.74 -37.47 -0.14
N ALA A 1019 15.60 -38.56 -0.88
CA ALA A 1019 16.61 -39.59 -1.04
C ALA A 1019 17.19 -39.57 -2.47
N PRO A 1020 18.51 -39.39 -2.66
CA PRO A 1020 19.12 -39.33 -4.00
C PRO A 1020 19.04 -40.67 -4.72
N THR A 1021 18.74 -40.61 -6.02
CA THR A 1021 18.60 -41.80 -6.89
C THR A 1021 19.91 -42.20 -7.59
N ILE A 1022 20.85 -41.26 -7.71
CA ILE A 1022 22.16 -41.46 -8.35
C ILE A 1022 23.31 -41.45 -7.35
N LEU A 1023 23.29 -42.38 -6.39
CA LEU A 1023 24.26 -42.47 -5.29
C LEU A 1023 25.75 -42.55 -5.72
N GLN A 1024 26.03 -42.91 -6.97
CA GLN A 1024 27.40 -42.90 -7.51
C GLN A 1024 27.92 -41.51 -7.88
N LYS A 1025 27.02 -40.54 -8.09
CA LYS A 1025 27.34 -39.17 -8.53
C LYS A 1025 26.99 -38.13 -7.46
N LEU A 1026 25.96 -38.37 -6.66
CA LEU A 1026 25.49 -37.48 -5.60
C LEU A 1026 25.32 -38.25 -4.29
N SER A 1027 25.84 -37.70 -3.19
CA SER A 1027 25.59 -38.21 -1.85
C SER A 1027 24.57 -37.34 -1.11
N VAL A 1028 23.97 -37.90 -0.06
CA VAL A 1028 23.07 -37.17 0.84
C VAL A 1028 23.80 -35.96 1.46
N LYS A 1029 25.06 -36.14 1.85
CA LYS A 1029 25.85 -35.08 2.48
C LYS A 1029 26.21 -33.97 1.51
N TYR A 1030 26.54 -34.29 0.25
CA TYR A 1030 26.75 -33.27 -0.78
C TYR A 1030 25.50 -32.40 -0.94
N LEU A 1031 24.31 -33.00 -1.08
CA LEU A 1031 23.06 -32.25 -1.20
C LEU A 1031 22.79 -31.36 0.01
N ILE A 1032 23.10 -31.82 1.23
CA ILE A 1032 22.96 -31.01 2.45
C ILE A 1032 23.89 -29.80 2.43
N GLY A 1033 25.15 -29.98 2.01
CA GLY A 1033 26.10 -28.88 1.89
C GLY A 1033 25.63 -27.82 0.88
N ILE A 1034 25.14 -28.26 -0.29
CA ILE A 1034 24.55 -27.36 -1.28
C ILE A 1034 23.32 -26.63 -0.70
N LEU A 1035 22.34 -27.37 -0.20
CA LEU A 1035 21.05 -26.80 0.23
C LEU A 1035 21.11 -25.93 1.50
N ASN A 1036 22.24 -25.95 2.23
CA ASN A 1036 22.48 -25.09 3.39
C ASN A 1036 23.38 -23.88 3.07
N SER A 1037 23.78 -23.68 1.81
CA SER A 1037 24.44 -22.45 1.37
C SER A 1037 23.40 -21.38 1.03
N GLU A 1038 23.82 -20.12 1.08
CA GLU A 1038 22.99 -18.97 0.69
C GLU A 1038 22.68 -18.97 -0.81
N VAL A 1039 23.49 -19.62 -1.66
CA VAL A 1039 23.24 -19.67 -3.11
C VAL A 1039 21.89 -20.31 -3.47
N PRO A 1040 21.51 -21.54 -3.02
CA PRO A 1040 20.17 -22.05 -3.30
C PRO A 1040 19.04 -21.28 -2.61
N ILE A 1041 19.28 -20.64 -1.46
CA ILE A 1041 18.30 -19.75 -0.80
C ILE A 1041 18.02 -18.57 -1.73
N HIS A 1042 19.06 -17.87 -2.15
CA HIS A 1042 19.01 -16.73 -3.07
C HIS A 1042 18.33 -17.08 -4.40
N ILE A 1043 18.67 -18.22 -5.00
CA ILE A 1043 18.02 -18.71 -6.23
C ILE A 1043 16.51 -18.92 -5.99
N THR A 1044 16.18 -19.51 -4.85
CA THR A 1044 14.79 -19.85 -4.53
C THR A 1044 13.96 -18.59 -4.36
N GLU A 1045 14.47 -17.61 -3.61
CA GLU A 1045 13.80 -16.35 -3.33
C GLU A 1045 13.61 -15.49 -4.58
N ASN A 1046 14.63 -15.44 -5.46
CA ASN A 1046 14.59 -14.60 -6.65
C ASN A 1046 13.89 -15.24 -7.86
N PHE A 1047 13.96 -16.57 -8.04
CA PHE A 1047 13.51 -17.21 -9.28
C PHE A 1047 12.42 -18.27 -9.13
N ILE A 1048 12.18 -18.81 -7.92
CA ILE A 1048 11.26 -19.95 -7.73
C ILE A 1048 10.02 -19.52 -6.95
N ASN A 1049 10.21 -19.08 -5.70
CA ASN A 1049 9.15 -18.63 -4.81
C ASN A 1049 9.76 -17.92 -3.59
N SER A 1050 9.46 -16.62 -3.42
CA SER A 1050 9.97 -15.79 -2.32
C SER A 1050 9.27 -16.03 -0.99
N THR A 1051 8.06 -16.61 -0.99
CA THR A 1051 7.28 -16.80 0.25
C THR A 1051 6.70 -18.21 0.36
N GLY A 1052 6.83 -18.80 1.55
CA GLY A 1052 6.14 -20.04 1.91
C GLY A 1052 6.47 -21.25 1.02
N LEU A 1053 7.74 -21.66 1.00
CA LEU A 1053 8.20 -22.75 0.14
C LEU A 1053 7.41 -24.04 0.30
N GLU A 1054 6.80 -24.48 -0.81
CA GLU A 1054 6.11 -25.76 -0.87
C GLU A 1054 7.03 -26.89 -1.36
N THR A 1055 6.58 -28.13 -1.16
CA THR A 1055 7.33 -29.31 -1.63
C THR A 1055 7.54 -29.30 -3.15
N ALA A 1056 6.61 -28.72 -3.91
CA ALA A 1056 6.73 -28.57 -5.35
C ALA A 1056 7.84 -27.56 -5.74
N ASP A 1057 8.00 -26.49 -4.96
CA ASP A 1057 9.03 -25.47 -5.21
C ASP A 1057 10.43 -26.01 -4.89
N LEU A 1058 10.59 -26.73 -3.77
CA LEU A 1058 11.86 -27.38 -3.40
C LEU A 1058 12.38 -28.32 -4.51
N ARG A 1059 11.47 -28.95 -5.26
CA ARG A 1059 11.84 -29.85 -6.35
C ARG A 1059 12.45 -29.14 -7.56
N LEU A 1060 12.28 -27.83 -7.68
CA LEU A 1060 12.76 -27.01 -8.79
C LEU A 1060 14.15 -26.41 -8.54
N ILE A 1061 14.71 -26.60 -7.33
CA ILE A 1061 16.04 -26.10 -6.96
C ILE A 1061 17.10 -26.71 -7.90
N PRO A 1062 17.94 -25.88 -8.56
CA PRO A 1062 19.04 -26.36 -9.40
C PRO A 1062 20.15 -26.99 -8.57
N ILE A 1063 20.59 -28.18 -8.98
CA ILE A 1063 21.68 -28.95 -8.36
C ILE A 1063 22.74 -29.27 -9.44
N PRO A 1064 23.93 -28.66 -9.36
CA PRO A 1064 25.08 -29.01 -10.17
C PRO A 1064 25.62 -30.40 -9.84
N ILE A 1065 26.00 -31.17 -10.86
CA ILE A 1065 26.66 -32.46 -10.70
C ILE A 1065 28.16 -32.24 -10.44
N PRO A 1066 28.67 -32.58 -9.24
CA PRO A 1066 30.02 -32.21 -8.84
C PRO A 1066 31.10 -33.06 -9.52
N THR A 1067 32.33 -32.53 -9.53
CA THR A 1067 33.54 -33.36 -9.63
C THR A 1067 33.71 -34.20 -8.37
N GLU A 1068 34.51 -35.27 -8.43
CA GLU A 1068 34.80 -36.08 -7.25
C GLU A 1068 35.48 -35.27 -6.13
N GLU A 1069 36.36 -34.34 -6.48
CA GLU A 1069 37.06 -33.46 -5.52
C GLU A 1069 36.09 -32.48 -4.84
N GLN A 1070 35.19 -31.85 -5.60
CA GLN A 1070 34.13 -30.99 -5.05
C GLN A 1070 33.22 -31.79 -4.11
N ARG A 1071 32.79 -32.99 -4.55
CA ARG A 1071 31.93 -33.88 -3.76
C ARG A 1071 32.59 -34.25 -2.43
N GLU A 1072 33.83 -34.74 -2.46
CA GLU A 1072 34.56 -35.14 -1.25
C GLU A 1072 34.81 -33.95 -0.30
N SER A 1073 35.07 -32.76 -0.85
CA SER A 1073 35.32 -31.55 -0.06
C SER A 1073 34.06 -31.11 0.70
N VAL A 1074 32.91 -31.03 0.02
CA VAL A 1074 31.62 -30.69 0.66
C VAL A 1074 31.22 -31.76 1.67
N GLU A 1075 31.38 -33.04 1.34
CA GLU A 1075 31.08 -34.15 2.27
C GLU A 1075 31.90 -34.06 3.56
N MET A 1076 33.18 -33.72 3.45
CA MET A 1076 34.08 -33.54 4.59
C MET A 1076 33.62 -32.37 5.48
N LEU A 1077 33.21 -31.25 4.89
CA LEU A 1077 32.70 -30.09 5.64
C LEU A 1077 31.41 -30.41 6.38
N VAL A 1078 30.46 -31.08 5.71
CA VAL A 1078 29.22 -31.54 6.35
C VAL A 1078 29.50 -32.50 7.50
N ASP A 1079 30.47 -33.41 7.35
CA ASP A 1079 30.89 -34.27 8.46
C ASP A 1079 31.50 -33.50 9.64
N ARG A 1080 32.31 -32.46 9.36
CA ARG A 1080 32.83 -31.57 10.40
C ARG A 1080 31.70 -30.85 11.13
N ALA A 1081 30.70 -30.34 10.39
CA ALA A 1081 29.56 -29.63 10.95
C ALA A 1081 28.71 -30.54 11.85
N ILE A 1082 28.40 -31.76 11.39
CA ILE A 1082 27.67 -32.76 12.17
C ILE A 1082 28.44 -33.12 13.45
N GLU A 1083 29.76 -33.33 13.38
CA GLU A 1083 30.56 -33.65 14.57
C GLU A 1083 30.71 -32.45 15.53
N SER A 1084 30.72 -31.22 15.03
CA SER A 1084 30.63 -30.01 15.84
C SER A 1084 29.30 -29.94 16.60
N GLN A 1085 28.17 -30.12 15.92
CA GLN A 1085 26.83 -30.12 16.55
C GLN A 1085 26.62 -31.30 17.52
N ARG A 1086 27.38 -32.40 17.38
CA ARG A 1086 27.41 -33.50 18.35
C ARG A 1086 28.24 -33.18 19.61
N GLY A 1087 28.98 -32.08 19.63
CA GLY A 1087 29.91 -31.73 20.70
C GLY A 1087 31.24 -32.51 20.64
N ASN A 1088 31.53 -33.19 19.53
CA ASN A 1088 32.74 -34.00 19.35
C ASN A 1088 33.93 -33.20 18.80
N ARG A 1089 33.71 -31.95 18.38
CA ARG A 1089 34.74 -31.01 17.92
C ARG A 1089 34.58 -29.65 18.61
N SER A 1090 35.70 -28.94 18.77
CA SER A 1090 35.73 -27.58 19.33
C SER A 1090 35.58 -26.46 18.28
N GLU A 1091 35.57 -26.84 17.00
CA GLU A 1091 35.41 -25.94 15.87
C GLU A 1091 33.96 -25.43 15.82
N SER A 1092 33.75 -24.12 15.68
CA SER A 1092 32.41 -23.53 15.64
C SER A 1092 31.70 -23.86 14.33
N LEU A 1093 30.37 -24.02 14.40
CA LEU A 1093 29.55 -24.28 13.21
C LEU A 1093 29.64 -23.13 12.20
N GLU A 1094 29.67 -21.89 12.68
CA GLU A 1094 29.83 -20.67 11.86
C GLU A 1094 31.09 -20.72 11.00
N SER A 1095 32.23 -21.14 11.56
CA SER A 1095 33.49 -21.24 10.81
C SER A 1095 33.42 -22.30 9.70
N ILE A 1096 32.71 -23.41 9.94
CA ILE A 1096 32.53 -24.45 8.93
C ILE A 1096 31.56 -23.98 7.85
N GLN A 1097 30.53 -23.22 8.22
CA GLN A 1097 29.55 -22.66 7.29
C GLN A 1097 30.21 -21.72 6.28
N VAL A 1098 31.14 -20.86 6.71
CA VAL A 1098 31.92 -20.01 5.79
C VAL A 1098 32.68 -20.85 4.75
N GLU A 1099 33.34 -21.93 5.17
CA GLU A 1099 34.02 -22.84 4.23
C GLU A 1099 33.05 -23.58 3.29
N VAL A 1100 31.82 -23.87 3.74
CA VAL A 1100 30.78 -24.44 2.88
C VAL A 1100 30.38 -23.42 1.84
N GLU A 1101 30.12 -22.17 2.23
CA GLU A 1101 29.71 -21.10 1.33
C GLU A 1101 30.75 -20.89 0.23
N GLU A 1102 32.02 -20.69 0.58
CA GLU A 1102 33.12 -20.50 -0.38
C GLU A 1102 33.20 -21.60 -1.44
N ILE A 1103 32.99 -22.87 -1.05
CA ILE A 1103 33.02 -24.00 -1.99
C ILE A 1103 31.75 -24.04 -2.84
N VAL A 1104 30.58 -23.74 -2.26
CA VAL A 1104 29.31 -23.76 -3.01
C VAL A 1104 29.28 -22.61 -4.02
N GLU A 1105 29.69 -21.41 -3.65
CA GLU A 1105 29.86 -20.26 -4.55
C GLU A 1105 30.77 -20.61 -5.74
N GLN A 1106 31.90 -21.29 -5.48
CA GLN A 1106 32.78 -21.78 -6.55
C GLN A 1106 32.10 -22.82 -7.47
N ILE A 1107 31.27 -23.71 -6.91
CA ILE A 1107 30.51 -24.70 -7.69
C ILE A 1107 29.48 -23.99 -8.58
N TYR A 1108 28.81 -22.97 -8.05
CA TYR A 1108 27.79 -22.21 -8.79
C TYR A 1108 28.39 -21.10 -9.67
N GLN A 1109 29.68 -20.77 -9.49
CA GLN A 1109 30.41 -19.70 -10.20
C GLN A 1109 29.79 -18.31 -9.96
N VAL A 1110 29.45 -18.04 -8.70
CA VAL A 1110 28.88 -16.77 -8.24
C VAL A 1110 29.61 -16.27 -7.02
N ASP A 1111 29.41 -14.99 -6.71
CA ASP A 1111 29.85 -14.32 -5.50
C ASP A 1111 28.62 -13.57 -4.99
N LEU A 1112 28.12 -13.89 -3.79
CA LEU A 1112 26.95 -13.23 -3.20
C LEU A 1112 27.34 -12.03 -2.33
N ASP A 1113 28.63 -11.86 -2.02
CA ASP A 1113 29.15 -10.76 -1.21
C ASP A 1113 29.50 -9.50 -2.05
N GLU A 1114 29.43 -9.59 -3.39
CA GLU A 1114 29.52 -8.48 -4.37
C GLU A 1114 28.14 -7.88 -4.68
#